data_AF-A0AA39FAN3-F1
#
_entry.id   AF-A0AA39FAN3-F1
#
_cell.length_a   1.000
_cell.length_b   1.000
_cell.length_c   1.000
_cell.angle_alpha   90.00
_cell.angle_beta   90.00
_cell.angle_gamma   90.00
#
_symmetry.space_group_name_H-M   'P 1'
#
loop_
_entity.id
_entity.type
_entity.pdbx_description
1 polymer ?
#
loop_
_entity_poly.entity_id
_entity_poly.type
_entity_poly.pdbx_seq_one_letter_code
_entity_poly.pdbx_strand_id
1 'polypeptide(L)'
;MFFTDNIFPDRSTLLQFYYGLNPLLTLVGSGLVMGYSGVVLPLLTKNDTCNQSILNENETAATWFASIISIAIPLGCIISVFTMKAGRRMALVSSGIVLLLGWIIIATSYEIIQLLIGRFITGLAIGLAATPAPVYLSEIAILKDKTTLTACTNIASCGGIMLIYLIGFVIPDNWRWVAATSISIPLLSMTSILFFTPESPRWLLHKGRLLEAKKTLLRIRGLSSETVEFNNEFQQMVNYHEKPVKNIQYINNVESDQIFNNSVISSELDESKKCWNVLNALGRPEVWKPFCILNTYFLFQQFCGIYVVIAYAVDIVVHSGIIVDAYFITVIIGVIQFIGGVACVLCSHKIGRRSLSIISGVGMSIALGILGFYIQFRKGIDLSGNYSIIPIVTILIFVGTGSFGFLALPWAMIGELYPTKYVNFMGPMTCCISGIFNFISLQLYPILVKYDFGATIYFYFIICIIATVFIIIALPETHGHTKSEIEQLFKKTETEFCEIPTDSTETNDNCYINKYSSSDKRYILYDVNPPEGFNLRRDVYIRVAVFINHLVKNNKQYKWNLVLPPWGHLLHWRSRDIDKQSQLPWGTFFDIDSLKKFIPVIEMYDFFREYKSNNANIILDRVYILQNDVRMFETGDFNDKNEISNCSETQIIKYTKSGTNQFTKLFWGYQNISTKDVKCITYHGSMSNLIQNLKPEQYRRSYMFHHMEIPLHDYYGSVDFWRARRSMRYNSALYKIADEFREKYLNSTDERDNIKRPNDWRDEKDQRNAIGGPYLAIHLRRRDFVISRAETVPSIANAAKQLINKMKELKLNTIFVATDTNNDEYEELKQYLFNYKVYRYKPSMNVKNKFKDGGIAIIDQIICSTARYFIGTKESTFTFRIQEDREILGFPIKTTFNTFCAKFNDCKPGSQWTIVW
;
A
#
# COMPACT_ATOMS: atom_id res chain seq x y z
N MET A 1 12.53 37.78 4.94
CA MET A 1 13.20 36.90 5.92
C MET A 1 13.46 35.54 5.27
N PHE A 2 14.44 35.47 4.36
CA PHE A 2 14.63 34.36 3.40
C PHE A 2 15.90 33.51 3.63
N PHE A 3 16.67 33.78 4.70
CA PHE A 3 17.94 33.09 4.98
C PHE A 3 18.11 32.83 6.48
N THR A 4 17.89 31.58 6.90
CA THR A 4 18.30 30.92 8.16
C THR A 4 18.10 29.41 7.88
N ASP A 5 19.04 28.46 7.97
CA ASP A 5 20.37 28.35 8.56
C ASP A 5 21.22 27.41 7.66
N ASN A 6 22.56 27.57 7.68
CA ASN A 6 23.61 26.96 6.82
C ASN A 6 23.78 27.61 5.43
N ILE A 7 24.69 28.59 5.36
CA ILE A 7 25.10 29.33 4.14
C ILE A 7 25.80 28.42 3.11
N PHE A 8 26.32 27.26 3.52
CA PHE A 8 26.89 26.27 2.61
C PHE A 8 26.06 24.99 2.61
N PRO A 9 25.53 24.55 1.46
CA PRO A 9 24.90 23.24 1.34
C PRO A 9 25.90 22.13 1.71
N ASP A 10 25.42 21.14 2.45
CA ASP A 10 26.22 19.96 2.81
C ASP A 10 26.84 19.32 1.55
N ARG A 11 28.04 18.74 1.70
CA ARG A 11 28.77 18.10 0.58
C ARG A 11 27.91 17.07 -0.18
N SER A 12 27.05 16.35 0.53
CA SER A 12 26.09 15.40 -0.02
C SER A 12 25.04 16.08 -0.91
N THR A 13 24.52 17.23 -0.48
CA THR A 13 23.58 18.06 -1.25
C THR A 13 24.25 18.63 -2.50
N LEU A 14 25.48 19.14 -2.41
CA LEU A 14 26.21 19.63 -3.59
C LEU A 14 26.44 18.53 -4.63
N LEU A 15 26.86 17.34 -4.20
CA LEU A 15 27.14 16.22 -5.11
C LEU A 15 25.88 15.67 -5.78
N GLN A 16 24.74 15.56 -5.09
CA GLN A 16 23.50 15.12 -5.74
C GLN A 16 23.00 16.14 -6.78
N PHE A 17 23.15 17.44 -6.53
CA PHE A 17 22.80 18.48 -7.52
C PHE A 17 23.75 18.44 -8.73
N TYR A 18 25.04 18.21 -8.49
CA TYR A 18 26.02 17.99 -9.56
C TYR A 18 25.65 16.78 -10.45
N TYR A 19 25.39 15.61 -9.85
CA TYR A 19 24.97 14.43 -10.60
C TYR A 19 23.58 14.61 -11.26
N GLY A 20 22.71 15.41 -10.64
CA GLY A 20 21.40 15.77 -11.18
C GLY A 20 21.45 16.73 -12.37
N LEU A 21 22.51 17.53 -12.54
CA LEU A 21 22.64 18.47 -13.68
C LEU A 21 22.62 17.75 -15.03
N ASN A 22 23.26 16.58 -15.11
CA ASN A 22 23.43 15.83 -16.36
C ASN A 22 22.13 15.33 -17.00
N PRO A 23 21.21 14.65 -16.29
CA PRO A 23 19.89 14.32 -16.85
C PRO A 23 19.03 15.56 -17.13
N LEU A 24 19.25 16.68 -16.43
CA LEU A 24 18.56 17.94 -16.72
C LEU A 24 18.97 18.53 -18.08
N LEU A 25 20.24 18.42 -18.49
CA LEU A 25 20.70 18.81 -19.83
C LEU A 25 19.93 18.09 -20.95
N THR A 26 19.55 16.83 -20.77
CA THR A 26 18.70 16.10 -21.73
C THR A 26 17.31 16.73 -21.84
N LEU A 27 16.75 17.21 -20.72
CA LEU A 27 15.44 17.88 -20.68
C LEU A 27 15.49 19.30 -21.24
N VAL A 28 16.62 20.00 -21.16
CA VAL A 28 16.86 21.24 -21.94
C VAL A 28 16.72 20.95 -23.42
N GLY A 29 17.30 19.85 -23.90
CA GLY A 29 17.15 19.37 -25.28
C GLY A 29 15.68 19.14 -25.67
N SER A 30 14.88 18.57 -24.78
CA SER A 30 13.43 18.38 -25.00
C SER A 30 12.68 19.72 -25.05
N GLY A 31 13.08 20.70 -24.24
CA GLY A 31 12.56 22.06 -24.26
C GLY A 31 12.79 22.78 -25.60
N LEU A 32 14.00 22.65 -26.17
CA LEU A 32 14.33 23.21 -27.50
C LEU A 32 13.36 22.68 -28.58
N VAL A 33 13.09 21.38 -28.58
CA VAL A 33 12.23 20.74 -29.58
C VAL A 33 10.78 21.22 -29.47
N MET A 34 10.28 21.43 -28.25
CA MET A 34 8.93 21.95 -28.01
C MET A 34 8.78 23.40 -28.47
N GLY A 35 9.74 24.27 -28.13
CA GLY A 35 9.70 25.69 -28.51
C GLY A 35 10.00 25.95 -29.99
N TYR A 36 10.69 25.03 -30.68
CA TYR A 36 11.08 25.20 -32.09
C TYR A 36 9.89 25.49 -33.03
N SER A 37 8.73 24.87 -32.79
CA SER A 37 7.51 25.13 -33.57
C SER A 37 7.05 26.58 -33.47
N GLY A 38 7.11 27.17 -32.27
CA GLY A 38 6.60 28.52 -32.04
C GLY A 38 7.37 29.61 -32.79
N VAL A 39 8.65 29.36 -33.10
CA VAL A 39 9.52 30.28 -33.84
C VAL A 39 9.47 30.00 -35.34
N VAL A 40 9.55 28.73 -35.73
CA VAL A 40 9.81 28.36 -37.13
C VAL A 40 8.55 28.22 -37.96
N LEU A 41 7.41 27.88 -37.35
CA LEU A 41 6.16 27.72 -38.09
C LEU A 41 5.75 29.00 -38.86
N PRO A 42 5.76 30.21 -38.26
CA PRO A 42 5.46 31.45 -38.98
C PRO A 42 6.45 31.77 -40.11
N LEU A 43 7.73 31.38 -39.97
CA LEU A 43 8.75 31.57 -41.01
C LEU A 43 8.50 30.69 -42.22
N LEU A 44 8.01 29.46 -42.01
CA LEU A 44 7.72 28.52 -43.07
C LEU A 44 6.41 28.80 -43.82
N THR A 45 5.52 29.60 -43.23
CA THR A 45 4.23 30.03 -43.82
C THR A 45 4.27 31.46 -44.37
N LYS A 46 5.36 32.20 -44.18
CA LYS A 46 5.50 33.57 -44.68
C LYS A 46 5.84 33.57 -46.18
N ASN A 47 5.12 34.40 -46.94
CA ASN A 47 5.31 34.61 -48.37
C ASN A 47 6.44 35.62 -48.61
N ASP A 48 7.71 35.20 -48.62
CA ASP A 48 8.84 36.04 -49.03
C ASP A 48 9.60 35.39 -50.20
N THR A 49 9.80 36.16 -51.27
CA THR A 49 10.23 35.74 -52.62
C THR A 49 11.66 35.20 -52.76
N CYS A 50 12.43 35.07 -51.66
CA CYS A 50 13.83 34.63 -51.71
C CYS A 50 14.13 33.31 -50.98
N ASN A 51 13.21 32.80 -50.15
CA ASN A 51 13.29 31.44 -49.60
C ASN A 51 12.06 30.69 -50.09
N GLN A 52 12.24 29.61 -50.85
CA GLN A 52 11.13 28.75 -51.27
C GLN A 52 10.25 28.42 -50.06
N SER A 53 9.02 28.93 -50.05
CA SER A 53 8.05 28.72 -48.96
C SER A 53 7.54 27.28 -49.01
N ILE A 54 8.22 26.39 -48.28
CA ILE A 54 8.03 24.95 -48.39
C ILE A 54 6.61 24.50 -47.93
N LEU A 55 5.89 25.28 -47.10
CA LEU A 55 4.57 24.89 -46.56
C LEU A 55 3.35 25.60 -47.19
N ASN A 56 3.55 26.49 -48.17
CA ASN A 56 2.49 27.45 -48.59
C ASN A 56 1.30 26.86 -49.35
N GLU A 57 1.36 25.62 -49.83
CA GLU A 57 0.24 24.99 -50.55
C GLU A 57 -0.57 23.98 -49.69
N ASN A 58 -0.13 23.69 -48.45
CA ASN A 58 -0.75 22.68 -47.60
C ASN A 58 -0.95 23.18 -46.17
N GLU A 59 -2.11 23.78 -45.85
CA GLU A 59 -2.53 24.08 -44.46
C GLU A 59 -2.38 22.86 -43.53
N THR A 60 -2.59 21.66 -44.09
CA THR A 60 -2.38 20.38 -43.43
C THR A 60 -0.92 20.17 -43.02
N ALA A 61 0.06 20.56 -43.83
CA ALA A 61 1.48 20.37 -43.52
C ALA A 61 1.94 21.27 -42.36
N ALA A 62 1.38 22.48 -42.24
CA ALA A 62 1.63 23.40 -41.13
C ALA A 62 1.10 22.84 -39.78
N THR A 63 -0.11 22.29 -39.76
CA THR A 63 -0.66 21.66 -38.54
C THR A 63 0.13 20.40 -38.17
N TRP A 64 0.50 19.57 -39.15
CA TRP A 64 1.36 18.41 -38.94
C TRP A 64 2.74 18.80 -38.41
N PHE A 65 3.37 19.87 -38.90
CA PHE A 65 4.67 20.32 -38.41
C PHE A 65 4.67 20.65 -36.91
N ALA A 66 3.59 21.26 -36.42
CA ALA A 66 3.40 21.55 -35.00
C ALA A 66 3.11 20.28 -34.17
N SER A 67 2.26 19.38 -34.67
CA SER A 67 1.77 18.23 -33.89
C SER A 67 2.61 16.95 -34.02
N ILE A 68 3.44 16.80 -35.04
CA ILE A 68 4.15 15.53 -35.34
C ILE A 68 5.09 15.07 -34.21
N ILE A 69 5.62 16.01 -33.43
CA ILE A 69 6.40 15.68 -32.24
C ILE A 69 5.57 14.93 -31.20
N SER A 70 4.28 15.28 -31.08
CA SER A 70 3.36 14.73 -30.08
C SER A 70 2.95 13.31 -30.39
N ILE A 71 2.80 12.95 -31.68
CA ILE A 71 2.51 11.57 -32.09
C ILE A 71 3.75 10.67 -32.07
N ALA A 72 4.94 11.25 -32.18
CA ALA A 72 6.21 10.53 -32.05
C ALA A 72 6.54 10.17 -30.58
N ILE A 73 6.13 11.00 -29.60
CA ILE A 73 6.35 10.75 -28.17
C ILE A 73 5.89 9.34 -27.73
N PRO A 74 4.66 8.88 -28.04
CA PRO A 74 4.20 7.50 -27.78
C PRO A 74 5.18 6.41 -28.18
N LEU A 75 5.73 6.49 -29.39
CA LEU A 75 6.67 5.50 -29.92
C LEU A 75 8.01 5.57 -29.17
N GLY A 76 8.49 6.78 -28.86
CA GLY A 76 9.67 6.98 -28.02
C GLY A 76 9.49 6.41 -26.61
N CYS A 77 8.31 6.56 -26.03
CA CYS A 77 7.97 6.00 -24.72
C CYS A 77 7.97 4.45 -24.73
N ILE A 78 7.45 3.82 -25.78
CA ILE A 78 7.51 2.36 -25.94
C ILE A 78 8.97 1.89 -25.99
N ILE A 79 9.82 2.55 -26.77
CA ILE A 79 11.26 2.25 -26.83
C ILE A 79 11.91 2.47 -25.45
N SER A 80 11.48 3.50 -24.71
CA SER A 80 11.99 3.81 -23.36
C SER A 80 11.77 2.67 -22.36
N VAL A 81 10.68 1.90 -22.48
CA VAL A 81 10.44 0.72 -21.62
C VAL A 81 11.57 -0.29 -21.77
N PHE A 82 12.09 -0.49 -22.98
CA PHE A 82 13.20 -1.41 -23.24
C PHE A 82 14.54 -0.83 -22.80
N THR A 83 14.82 0.45 -23.11
CA THR A 83 16.11 1.06 -22.75
C THR A 83 16.27 1.21 -21.23
N MET A 84 15.20 1.46 -20.48
CA MET A 84 15.23 1.48 -19.02
C MET A 84 15.46 0.11 -18.37
N LYS A 85 15.26 -1.01 -19.09
CA LYS A 85 15.68 -2.34 -18.62
C LYS A 85 17.21 -2.46 -18.57
N ALA A 86 17.93 -1.73 -19.41
CA ALA A 86 19.39 -1.71 -19.51
C ALA A 86 20.07 -0.75 -18.52
N GLY A 87 19.33 0.23 -17.99
CA GLY A 87 19.84 1.20 -17.00
C GLY A 87 19.23 2.58 -17.20
N ARG A 88 19.26 3.45 -16.18
CA ARG A 88 18.81 4.85 -16.32
C ARG A 88 19.77 5.64 -17.19
N ARG A 89 21.07 5.39 -16.99
CA ARG A 89 22.14 6.07 -17.73
C ARG A 89 22.06 5.75 -19.22
N MET A 90 21.93 4.47 -19.58
CA MET A 90 21.85 4.04 -20.98
C MET A 90 20.58 4.55 -21.67
N ALA A 91 19.46 4.62 -20.95
CA ALA A 91 18.23 5.22 -21.48
C ALA A 91 18.43 6.69 -21.85
N LEU A 92 19.08 7.50 -21.00
CA LEU A 92 19.35 8.91 -21.30
C LEU A 92 20.34 9.11 -22.44
N VAL A 93 21.39 8.28 -22.53
CA VAL A 93 22.33 8.30 -23.67
C VAL A 93 21.62 7.99 -24.99
N SER A 94 20.75 6.98 -24.99
CA SER A 94 19.98 6.62 -26.20
C SER A 94 19.08 7.76 -26.69
N SER A 95 18.43 8.49 -25.77
CA SER A 95 17.68 9.70 -26.12
C SER A 95 18.57 10.77 -26.75
N GLY A 96 19.76 11.01 -26.19
CA GLY A 96 20.73 11.97 -26.74
C GLY A 96 21.16 11.65 -28.17
N ILE A 97 21.39 10.38 -28.49
CA ILE A 97 21.74 9.92 -29.85
C ILE A 97 20.58 10.20 -30.82
N VAL A 98 19.36 9.82 -30.45
CA VAL A 98 18.17 10.04 -31.29
C VAL A 98 17.90 11.53 -31.50
N LEU A 99 18.07 12.34 -30.44
CA LEU A 99 17.91 13.79 -30.51
C LEU A 99 18.94 14.45 -31.45
N LEU A 100 20.21 14.00 -31.37
CA LEU A 100 21.29 14.46 -32.23
C LEU A 100 20.98 14.18 -33.72
N LEU A 101 20.56 12.94 -34.03
CA LEU A 101 20.16 12.55 -35.38
C LEU A 101 19.00 13.39 -35.91
N GLY A 102 17.98 13.63 -35.08
CA GLY A 102 16.83 14.45 -35.45
C GLY A 102 17.24 15.89 -35.83
N TRP A 103 18.08 16.53 -35.03
CA TRP A 103 18.57 17.88 -35.33
C TRP A 103 19.44 17.96 -36.59
N ILE A 104 20.29 16.97 -36.85
CA ILE A 104 21.09 16.89 -38.09
C ILE A 104 20.17 16.79 -39.33
N ILE A 105 19.13 15.96 -39.26
CA ILE A 105 18.17 15.81 -40.36
C ILE A 105 17.40 17.11 -40.59
N ILE A 106 16.96 17.80 -39.53
CA ILE A 106 16.29 19.10 -39.66
C ILE A 106 17.24 20.14 -40.28
N ALA A 107 18.47 20.24 -39.80
CA ALA A 107 19.43 21.23 -40.30
C ALA A 107 19.80 21.02 -41.78
N THR A 108 19.80 19.77 -42.25
CA THR A 108 20.12 19.40 -43.65
C THR A 108 18.88 19.23 -44.54
N SER A 109 17.68 19.59 -44.07
CA SER A 109 16.45 19.32 -44.81
C SER A 109 16.16 20.31 -45.93
N TYR A 110 15.92 19.78 -47.14
CA TYR A 110 15.48 20.55 -48.32
C TYR A 110 14.02 20.27 -48.69
N GLU A 111 13.48 19.13 -48.27
CA GLU A 111 12.12 18.68 -48.55
C GLU A 111 11.21 18.74 -47.30
N ILE A 112 9.90 18.96 -47.48
CA ILE A 112 8.91 18.93 -46.37
C ILE A 112 8.97 17.60 -45.62
N ILE A 113 8.99 16.50 -46.37
CA ILE A 113 8.95 15.15 -45.79
C ILE A 113 10.20 14.91 -44.95
N GLN A 114 11.38 15.34 -45.42
CA GLN A 114 12.63 15.22 -44.67
C GLN A 114 12.59 16.06 -43.38
N LEU A 115 12.04 17.27 -43.45
CA LEU A 115 11.84 18.13 -42.28
C LEU A 115 10.89 17.48 -41.27
N LEU A 116 9.76 16.92 -41.73
CA LEU A 116 8.80 16.20 -40.88
C LEU A 116 9.40 14.93 -40.27
N ILE A 117 10.21 14.17 -41.02
CA ILE A 117 10.95 13.01 -40.49
C ILE A 117 11.92 13.45 -39.39
N GLY A 118 12.68 14.53 -39.61
CA GLY A 118 13.56 15.10 -38.60
C GLY A 118 12.80 15.49 -37.32
N ARG A 119 11.66 16.17 -37.47
CA ARG A 119 10.77 16.53 -36.35
C ARG A 119 10.23 15.30 -35.63
N PHE A 120 9.78 14.28 -36.36
CA PHE A 120 9.33 13.01 -35.80
C PHE A 120 10.43 12.34 -34.96
N ILE A 121 11.67 12.30 -35.46
CA ILE A 121 12.82 11.74 -34.73
C ILE A 121 13.12 12.55 -33.46
N THR A 122 13.06 13.88 -33.50
CA THR A 122 13.21 14.70 -32.28
C THR A 122 12.08 14.45 -31.27
N GLY A 123 10.85 14.17 -31.72
CA GLY A 123 9.74 13.78 -30.86
C GLY A 123 9.92 12.39 -30.22
N LEU A 124 10.47 11.42 -30.96
CA LEU A 124 10.88 10.12 -30.40
C LEU A 124 11.88 10.31 -29.26
N ALA A 125 12.83 11.23 -29.41
CA ALA A 125 13.83 11.52 -28.38
C ALA A 125 13.22 12.10 -27.09
N ILE A 126 12.19 12.97 -27.20
CA ILE A 126 11.44 13.46 -26.04
C ILE A 126 10.81 12.28 -25.28
N GLY A 127 10.11 11.38 -25.99
CA GLY A 127 9.50 10.20 -25.38
C GLY A 127 10.52 9.29 -24.68
N LEU A 128 11.72 9.15 -25.26
CA LEU A 128 12.82 8.40 -24.67
C LEU A 128 13.35 9.02 -23.37
N ALA A 129 13.42 10.36 -23.27
CA ALA A 129 13.93 11.09 -22.10
C ALA A 129 12.90 11.38 -21.01
N ALA A 130 11.61 11.46 -21.37
CA ALA A 130 10.53 11.95 -20.51
C ALA A 130 10.40 11.19 -19.18
N THR A 131 10.66 9.88 -19.17
CA THR A 131 10.58 9.06 -17.95
C THR A 131 11.93 8.86 -17.25
N PRO A 132 13.03 8.50 -17.95
CA PRO A 132 14.30 8.20 -17.28
C PRO A 132 14.86 9.35 -16.45
N ALA A 133 14.73 10.60 -16.92
CA ALA A 133 15.26 11.77 -16.23
C ALA A 133 14.60 12.03 -14.86
N PRO A 134 13.26 12.21 -14.74
CA PRO A 134 12.61 12.41 -13.44
C PRO A 134 12.74 11.20 -12.51
N VAL A 135 12.71 9.98 -13.06
CA VAL A 135 12.89 8.76 -12.27
C VAL A 135 14.30 8.71 -11.68
N TYR A 136 15.34 8.98 -12.47
CA TYR A 136 16.72 9.00 -11.98
C TYR A 136 16.91 10.02 -10.86
N LEU A 137 16.44 11.26 -11.05
CA LEU A 137 16.50 12.31 -10.03
C LEU A 137 15.79 11.88 -8.73
N SER A 138 14.62 11.24 -8.83
CA SER A 138 13.88 10.74 -7.67
C SER A 138 14.54 9.55 -6.95
N GLU A 139 15.42 8.82 -7.64
CA GLU A 139 16.12 7.64 -7.14
C GLU A 139 17.44 8.01 -6.45
N ILE A 140 18.10 9.11 -6.86
CA ILE A 140 19.35 9.60 -6.25
C ILE A 140 19.11 10.59 -5.10
N ALA A 141 17.99 11.30 -5.08
CA ALA A 141 17.76 12.38 -4.13
C ALA A 141 17.61 11.90 -2.68
N ILE A 142 18.13 12.70 -1.75
CA ILE A 142 17.85 12.59 -0.31
C ILE A 142 16.41 13.04 -0.04
N LEU A 143 15.73 12.45 0.96
CA LEU A 143 14.32 12.72 1.25
C LEU A 143 14.00 14.23 1.43
N LYS A 144 14.91 14.98 2.07
CA LYS A 144 14.79 16.43 2.30
C LYS A 144 14.78 17.23 1.00
N ASP A 145 15.69 16.93 0.08
CA ASP A 145 15.89 17.70 -1.16
C ASP A 145 15.17 17.09 -2.37
N LYS A 146 14.49 15.96 -2.18
CA LYS A 146 13.84 15.18 -3.25
C LYS A 146 12.87 16.03 -4.06
N THR A 147 12.06 16.86 -3.39
CA THR A 147 11.07 17.70 -4.06
C THR A 147 11.70 18.82 -4.87
N THR A 148 12.76 19.43 -4.36
CA THR A 148 13.54 20.45 -5.07
C THR A 148 14.20 19.85 -6.32
N LEU A 149 14.86 18.69 -6.18
CA LEU A 149 15.64 18.08 -7.26
C LEU A 149 14.74 17.55 -8.40
N THR A 150 13.60 16.94 -8.09
CA THR A 150 12.66 16.48 -9.12
C THR A 150 11.98 17.66 -9.82
N ALA A 151 11.75 18.79 -9.14
CA ALA A 151 11.15 19.98 -9.73
C ALA A 151 12.08 20.72 -10.71
N CYS A 152 13.40 20.55 -10.59
CA CYS A 152 14.36 21.11 -11.55
C CYS A 152 14.16 20.59 -12.99
N THR A 153 13.47 19.46 -13.18
CA THR A 153 13.10 18.93 -14.51
C THR A 153 12.34 19.97 -15.34
N ASN A 154 11.44 20.72 -14.72
CA ASN A 154 10.67 21.76 -15.40
C ASN A 154 11.54 22.99 -15.73
N ILE A 155 12.42 23.40 -14.81
CA ILE A 155 13.36 24.51 -15.08
C ILE A 155 14.19 24.19 -16.31
N ALA A 156 14.67 22.94 -16.44
CA ALA A 156 15.44 22.52 -17.59
C ALA A 156 14.64 22.63 -18.91
N SER A 157 13.41 22.12 -18.94
CA SER A 157 12.55 22.24 -20.12
C SER A 157 12.19 23.69 -20.45
N CYS A 158 11.86 24.51 -19.45
CA CYS A 158 11.59 25.95 -19.63
C CYS A 158 12.84 26.70 -20.14
N GLY A 159 14.02 26.36 -19.63
CA GLY A 159 15.30 26.91 -20.08
C GLY A 159 15.59 26.56 -21.55
N GLY A 160 15.23 25.35 -21.99
CA GLY A 160 15.28 24.97 -23.40
C GLY A 160 14.33 25.79 -24.27
N ILE A 161 13.08 25.97 -23.85
CA ILE A 161 12.10 26.79 -24.58
C ILE A 161 12.59 28.25 -24.69
N MET A 162 13.07 28.82 -23.59
CA MET A 162 13.65 30.17 -23.57
C MET A 162 14.86 30.29 -24.51
N LEU A 163 15.75 29.28 -24.51
CA LEU A 163 16.95 29.29 -25.35
C LEU A 163 16.60 29.26 -26.84
N ILE A 164 15.64 28.43 -27.27
CA ILE A 164 15.25 28.38 -28.69
C ILE A 164 14.52 29.65 -29.13
N TYR A 165 13.72 30.27 -28.27
CA TYR A 165 13.11 31.58 -28.56
C TYR A 165 14.17 32.67 -28.71
N LEU A 166 15.19 32.67 -27.86
CA LEU A 166 16.30 33.62 -27.96
C LEU A 166 17.13 33.41 -29.24
N ILE A 167 17.44 32.16 -29.59
CA ILE A 167 18.13 31.84 -30.85
C ILE A 167 17.27 32.25 -32.05
N GLY A 168 15.96 31.99 -32.00
CA GLY A 168 15.00 32.39 -33.02
C GLY A 168 14.92 33.90 -33.22
N PHE A 169 14.98 34.67 -32.14
CA PHE A 169 15.03 36.12 -32.19
C PHE A 169 16.35 36.66 -32.77
N VAL A 170 17.49 36.03 -32.45
CA VAL A 170 18.81 36.42 -32.99
C VAL A 170 18.98 36.03 -34.45
N ILE A 171 18.37 34.92 -34.88
CA ILE A 171 18.47 34.38 -36.25
C ILE A 171 17.05 34.23 -36.85
N PRO A 172 16.35 35.34 -37.14
CA PRO A 172 14.96 35.30 -37.56
C PRO A 172 14.78 34.68 -38.97
N ASP A 173 15.72 34.90 -39.90
CA ASP A 173 15.49 34.53 -41.31
C ASP A 173 15.95 33.11 -41.69
N ASN A 174 16.62 32.40 -40.78
CA ASN A 174 17.30 31.14 -41.10
C ASN A 174 17.00 30.02 -40.09
N TRP A 175 15.85 29.35 -40.26
CA TRP A 175 15.43 28.24 -39.41
C TRP A 175 16.41 27.05 -39.39
N ARG A 176 17.17 26.81 -40.46
CA ARG A 176 18.20 25.75 -40.50
C ARG A 176 19.37 26.03 -39.56
N TRP A 177 19.77 27.29 -39.42
CA TRP A 177 20.82 27.69 -38.49
C TRP A 177 20.35 27.56 -37.04
N VAL A 178 19.08 27.90 -36.77
CA VAL A 178 18.41 27.66 -35.47
C VAL A 178 18.44 26.15 -35.10
N ALA A 179 18.22 25.27 -36.08
CA ALA A 179 18.35 23.82 -35.89
C ALA A 179 19.82 23.38 -35.70
N ALA A 180 20.76 23.93 -36.47
CA ALA A 180 22.18 23.59 -36.38
C ALA A 180 22.78 23.96 -35.02
N THR A 181 22.44 25.12 -34.45
CA THR A 181 22.89 25.51 -33.11
C THR A 181 22.35 24.58 -32.02
N SER A 182 21.17 23.98 -32.24
CA SER A 182 20.52 23.06 -31.31
C SER A 182 21.21 21.69 -31.20
N ILE A 183 22.12 21.34 -32.12
CA ILE A 183 22.93 20.11 -32.11
C ILE A 183 23.93 20.10 -30.92
N SER A 184 24.36 21.26 -30.47
CA SER A 184 25.36 21.40 -29.39
C SER A 184 24.88 20.80 -28.05
N ILE A 185 23.60 20.96 -27.71
CA ILE A 185 23.00 20.52 -26.45
C ILE A 185 22.95 18.98 -26.30
N PRO A 186 22.42 18.18 -27.26
CA PRO A 186 22.44 16.72 -27.15
C PRO A 186 23.86 16.16 -27.12
N LEU A 187 24.82 16.76 -27.83
CA LEU A 187 26.22 16.35 -27.78
C LEU A 187 26.82 16.55 -26.37
N LEU A 188 26.59 17.71 -25.76
CA LEU A 188 27.01 18.03 -24.41
C LEU A 188 26.33 17.11 -23.38
N SER A 189 25.02 16.89 -23.51
CA SER A 189 24.25 16.01 -22.63
C SER A 189 24.78 14.57 -22.68
N MET A 190 24.96 14.01 -23.88
CA MET A 190 25.39 12.63 -24.07
C MET A 190 26.79 12.39 -23.53
N THR A 191 27.74 13.28 -23.85
CA THR A 191 29.12 13.20 -23.35
C THR A 191 29.16 13.33 -21.83
N SER A 192 28.43 14.29 -21.25
CA SER A 192 28.41 14.45 -19.80
C SER A 192 27.84 13.23 -19.06
N ILE A 193 26.76 12.62 -19.59
CA ILE A 193 26.17 11.41 -19.01
C ILE A 193 27.12 10.21 -19.11
N LEU A 194 27.85 10.08 -20.23
CA LEU A 194 28.79 8.99 -20.44
C LEU A 194 30.00 9.07 -19.49
N PHE A 195 30.50 10.25 -19.13
CA PHE A 195 31.70 10.34 -18.28
C PHE A 195 31.41 10.51 -16.79
N PHE A 196 30.36 11.27 -16.44
CA PHE A 196 30.19 11.76 -15.07
C PHE A 196 28.99 11.17 -14.31
N THR A 197 28.03 10.54 -14.98
CA THR A 197 26.78 10.11 -14.33
C THR A 197 26.85 8.64 -13.88
N PRO A 198 26.74 8.34 -12.57
CA PRO A 198 26.65 6.96 -12.09
C PRO A 198 25.26 6.37 -12.34
N GLU A 199 25.13 5.05 -12.31
CA GLU A 199 23.83 4.38 -12.44
C GLU A 199 22.98 4.55 -11.16
N SER A 200 21.66 4.41 -11.26
CA SER A 200 20.78 4.54 -10.10
C SER A 200 21.00 3.43 -9.06
N PRO A 201 21.20 3.77 -7.77
CA PRO A 201 21.39 2.77 -6.72
C PRO A 201 20.13 1.89 -6.53
N ARG A 202 18.93 2.46 -6.66
CA ARG A 202 17.67 1.68 -6.57
C ARG A 202 17.48 0.73 -7.74
N TRP A 203 17.88 1.14 -8.94
CA TRP A 203 17.88 0.24 -10.11
C TRP A 203 18.88 -0.91 -9.93
N LEU A 204 20.09 -0.63 -9.41
CA LEU A 204 21.09 -1.65 -9.10
C LEU A 204 20.59 -2.66 -8.05
N LEU A 205 19.91 -2.19 -6.99
CA LEU A 205 19.25 -3.05 -6.01
C LEU A 205 18.17 -3.92 -6.64
N HIS A 206 17.35 -3.36 -7.54
CA HIS A 206 16.34 -4.12 -8.27
C HIS A 206 16.93 -5.22 -9.17
N LYS A 207 18.14 -5.01 -9.71
CA LYS A 207 18.91 -6.01 -10.47
C LYS A 207 19.70 -7.00 -9.60
N GLY A 208 19.60 -6.90 -8.26
CA GLY A 208 20.33 -7.76 -7.32
C GLY A 208 21.80 -7.41 -7.10
N ARG A 209 22.28 -6.28 -7.64
CA ARG A 209 23.69 -5.87 -7.55
C ARG A 209 23.96 -5.03 -6.30
N LEU A 210 23.94 -5.68 -5.13
CA LEU A 210 24.05 -5.03 -3.82
C LEU A 210 25.35 -4.22 -3.62
N LEU A 211 26.51 -4.79 -3.99
CA LEU A 211 27.81 -4.15 -3.80
C LEU A 211 27.99 -2.89 -4.68
N GLU A 212 27.56 -2.96 -5.94
CA GLU A 212 27.57 -1.82 -6.86
C GLU A 212 26.61 -0.73 -6.39
N ALA A 213 25.42 -1.09 -5.91
CA ALA A 213 24.45 -0.15 -5.35
C ALA A 213 25.03 0.60 -4.13
N LYS A 214 25.70 -0.12 -3.23
CA LYS A 214 26.34 0.46 -2.03
C LYS A 214 27.45 1.44 -2.41
N LYS A 215 28.36 1.04 -3.30
CA LYS A 215 29.47 1.89 -3.79
C LYS A 215 28.94 3.15 -4.49
N THR A 216 27.88 3.00 -5.29
CA THR A 216 27.27 4.11 -6.01
C THR A 216 26.59 5.09 -5.07
N LEU A 217 25.85 4.60 -4.06
CA LEU A 217 25.22 5.45 -3.06
C LEU A 217 26.26 6.22 -2.23
N LEU A 218 27.36 5.58 -1.81
CA LEU A 218 28.47 6.27 -1.12
C LEU A 218 29.06 7.40 -1.98
N ARG A 219 29.27 7.15 -3.28
CA ARG A 219 29.77 8.15 -4.22
C ARG A 219 28.82 9.33 -4.37
N ILE A 220 27.51 9.08 -4.52
CA ILE A 220 26.49 10.14 -4.65
C ILE A 220 26.40 10.96 -3.36
N ARG A 221 26.51 10.33 -2.19
CA ARG A 221 26.46 11.00 -0.88
C ARG A 221 27.78 11.68 -0.52
N GLY A 222 28.88 11.42 -1.23
CA GLY A 222 30.20 12.00 -0.95
C GLY A 222 30.88 11.46 0.31
N LEU A 223 30.51 10.25 0.73
CA LEU A 223 31.00 9.62 1.95
C LEU A 223 32.21 8.73 1.64
N SER A 224 33.28 8.87 2.43
CA SER A 224 34.49 8.02 2.33
C SER A 224 34.32 6.68 3.05
N SER A 225 33.39 6.58 4.00
CA SER A 225 33.13 5.39 4.81
C SER A 225 31.64 5.27 5.19
N GLU A 226 31.25 4.09 5.66
CA GLU A 226 29.87 3.77 6.03
C GLU A 226 29.50 4.40 7.38
N THR A 227 28.70 5.46 7.34
CA THR A 227 28.13 6.05 8.56
C THR A 227 26.91 5.27 9.03
N VAL A 228 26.52 5.46 10.30
CA VAL A 228 25.30 4.84 10.86
C VAL A 228 24.05 5.26 10.09
N GLU A 229 23.96 6.54 9.70
CA GLU A 229 22.87 7.08 8.91
C GLU A 229 22.81 6.47 7.50
N PHE A 230 23.97 6.33 6.84
CA PHE A 230 24.07 5.66 5.54
C PHE A 230 23.60 4.21 5.62
N ASN A 231 24.03 3.46 6.63
CA ASN A 231 23.62 2.07 6.80
C ASN A 231 22.12 1.93 7.05
N ASN A 232 21.52 2.84 7.82
CA ASN A 232 20.07 2.87 8.01
C ASN A 232 19.33 3.17 6.69
N GLU A 233 19.76 4.16 5.91
CA GLU A 233 19.18 4.48 4.59
C GLU A 233 19.31 3.28 3.63
N PHE A 234 20.50 2.70 3.52
CA PHE A 234 20.77 1.58 2.62
C PHE A 234 19.97 0.34 3.02
N GLN A 235 19.91 -0.01 4.31
CA GLN A 235 19.09 -1.12 4.80
C GLN A 235 17.60 -0.90 4.57
N GLN A 236 17.09 0.33 4.70
CA GLN A 236 15.69 0.62 4.34
C GLN A 236 15.43 0.36 2.85
N MET A 237 16.35 0.75 1.97
CA MET A 237 16.24 0.46 0.53
C MET A 237 16.29 -1.05 0.25
N VAL A 238 17.21 -1.78 0.89
CA VAL A 238 17.33 -3.25 0.75
C VAL A 238 16.08 -3.96 1.28
N ASN A 239 15.60 -3.61 2.47
CA ASN A 239 14.39 -4.19 3.06
C ASN A 239 13.14 -3.96 2.20
N TYR A 240 13.05 -2.83 1.49
CA TYR A 240 11.98 -2.59 0.51
C TYR A 240 12.09 -3.54 -0.69
N HIS A 241 13.30 -3.82 -1.16
CA HIS A 241 13.57 -4.70 -2.30
C HIS A 241 13.58 -6.21 -1.97
N GLU A 242 13.83 -6.62 -0.72
CA GLU A 242 13.81 -8.02 -0.27
C GLU A 242 12.40 -8.56 0.03
N LYS A 243 11.41 -7.67 0.24
CA LYS A 243 10.01 -8.04 0.51
C LYS A 243 9.32 -8.95 -0.53
N PRO A 244 9.80 -9.16 -1.78
CA PRO A 244 9.28 -10.19 -2.67
C PRO A 244 10.17 -11.44 -2.81
N VAL A 245 11.41 -11.48 -2.30
CA VAL A 245 12.38 -12.57 -2.58
C VAL A 245 12.35 -13.69 -1.52
N LYS A 246 11.83 -13.43 -0.31
CA LYS A 246 11.68 -14.49 0.72
C LYS A 246 10.65 -15.58 0.37
N ASN A 247 9.89 -15.42 -0.72
CA ASN A 247 9.04 -16.49 -1.27
C ASN A 247 9.71 -17.34 -2.37
N ILE A 248 10.94 -17.02 -2.80
CA ILE A 248 11.64 -17.76 -3.87
C ILE A 248 12.96 -18.42 -3.38
N GLN A 249 13.49 -18.01 -2.22
CA GLN A 249 14.72 -18.60 -1.63
C GLN A 249 14.49 -19.69 -0.58
N TYR A 250 13.38 -20.44 -0.68
CA TYR A 250 13.18 -21.71 0.06
C TYR A 250 13.05 -22.91 -0.88
N ILE A 251 13.44 -22.76 -2.14
CA ILE A 251 13.68 -23.86 -3.07
C ILE A 251 15.12 -23.67 -3.54
N ASN A 252 16.00 -24.45 -2.95
CA ASN A 252 17.39 -24.80 -3.33
C ASN A 252 18.25 -24.82 -2.08
N ASN A 253 18.04 -25.85 -1.27
CA ASN A 253 19.10 -26.52 -0.51
C ASN A 253 18.75 -28.01 -0.54
N VAL A 254 18.83 -28.56 -1.75
CA VAL A 254 19.08 -29.98 -2.02
C VAL A 254 20.25 -29.96 -3.00
N GLU A 255 21.27 -30.75 -2.67
CA GLU A 255 22.55 -30.89 -3.34
C GLU A 255 22.45 -30.92 -4.87
N SER A 256 23.37 -30.24 -5.54
CA SER A 256 23.95 -30.74 -6.80
C SER A 256 25.16 -29.91 -7.23
N ASP A 257 26.35 -30.46 -7.00
CA ASP A 257 27.33 -30.50 -8.08
C ASP A 257 26.67 -31.24 -9.26
N GLN A 258 26.84 -30.72 -10.48
CA GLN A 258 26.16 -31.12 -11.73
C GLN A 258 24.76 -30.50 -11.92
N ILE A 259 24.71 -29.35 -12.60
CA ILE A 259 23.83 -29.00 -13.75
C ILE A 259 24.25 -27.56 -14.14
N PHE A 260 25.33 -27.43 -14.92
CA PHE A 260 25.79 -26.14 -15.46
C PHE A 260 25.35 -25.91 -16.93
N ASN A 261 24.57 -26.82 -17.53
CA ASN A 261 24.36 -26.79 -19.00
C ASN A 261 22.92 -26.51 -19.50
N ASN A 262 21.95 -26.18 -18.64
CA ASN A 262 20.57 -25.92 -19.10
C ASN A 262 20.13 -24.44 -19.06
N SER A 263 21.06 -23.49 -19.04
CA SER A 263 20.74 -22.05 -18.95
C SER A 263 20.29 -21.39 -20.25
N VAL A 264 20.21 -22.09 -21.38
CA VAL A 264 19.91 -21.47 -22.70
C VAL A 264 18.43 -21.58 -23.11
N ILE A 265 17.65 -22.52 -22.56
CA ILE A 265 16.24 -22.76 -23.00
C ILE A 265 15.21 -22.00 -22.12
N SER A 266 15.63 -21.33 -21.05
CA SER A 266 14.74 -20.67 -20.08
C SER A 266 14.46 -19.17 -20.36
N SER A 267 14.94 -18.61 -21.47
CA SER A 267 14.78 -17.18 -21.77
C SER A 267 13.46 -16.82 -22.46
N GLU A 268 12.85 -17.72 -23.25
CA GLU A 268 11.62 -17.42 -24.00
C GLU A 268 10.32 -17.66 -23.20
N LEU A 269 10.33 -18.59 -22.23
CA LEU A 269 9.17 -18.88 -21.36
C LEU A 269 8.96 -17.84 -20.23
N ASP A 270 9.93 -16.93 -20.01
CA ASP A 270 9.92 -15.95 -18.91
C ASP A 270 9.33 -14.57 -19.29
N GLU A 271 9.28 -14.22 -20.58
CA GLU A 271 8.68 -12.94 -21.03
C GLU A 271 7.13 -12.97 -21.00
N SER A 272 6.52 -14.10 -21.40
CA SER A 272 5.07 -14.30 -21.35
C SER A 272 4.51 -14.21 -19.92
N LYS A 273 5.18 -14.83 -18.94
CA LYS A 273 4.80 -14.77 -17.51
C LYS A 273 4.98 -13.37 -16.89
N LYS A 274 5.90 -12.55 -17.41
CA LYS A 274 6.10 -11.16 -16.94
C LYS A 274 4.97 -10.22 -17.36
N CYS A 275 4.47 -10.30 -18.59
CA CYS A 275 3.35 -9.47 -19.05
C CYS A 275 2.06 -9.73 -18.27
N TRP A 276 1.72 -11.00 -18.02
CA TRP A 276 0.56 -11.38 -17.20
C TRP A 276 0.69 -10.90 -15.74
N ASN A 277 1.91 -10.90 -15.19
CA ASN A 277 2.19 -10.36 -13.85
C ASN A 277 2.08 -8.83 -13.76
N VAL A 278 2.30 -8.09 -14.86
CA VAL A 278 2.12 -6.62 -14.91
C VAL A 278 0.64 -6.26 -15.04
N LEU A 279 -0.12 -6.96 -15.87
CA LEU A 279 -1.58 -6.76 -16.00
C LEU A 279 -2.33 -7.09 -14.71
N ASN A 280 -1.99 -8.20 -14.05
CA ASN A 280 -2.53 -8.53 -12.73
C ASN A 280 -2.07 -7.56 -11.62
N ALA A 281 -0.91 -6.91 -11.80
CA ALA A 281 -0.44 -5.88 -10.88
C ALA A 281 -1.14 -4.53 -11.08
N LEU A 282 -1.62 -4.22 -12.29
CA LEU A 282 -2.44 -3.02 -12.55
C LEU A 282 -3.78 -3.09 -11.81
N GLY A 283 -4.30 -4.27 -11.47
CA GLY A 283 -5.51 -4.41 -10.65
C GLY A 283 -5.35 -3.98 -9.18
N ARG A 284 -4.13 -3.68 -8.71
CA ARG A 284 -3.90 -3.33 -7.29
C ARG A 284 -4.16 -1.83 -7.04
N PRO A 285 -4.81 -1.47 -5.92
CA PRO A 285 -5.14 -0.07 -5.62
C PRO A 285 -3.91 0.83 -5.46
N GLU A 286 -2.77 0.28 -5.02
CA GLU A 286 -1.48 0.99 -4.99
C GLU A 286 -0.90 1.34 -6.38
N VAL A 287 -1.44 0.76 -7.45
CA VAL A 287 -0.93 0.90 -8.82
C VAL A 287 -1.93 1.68 -9.69
N TRP A 288 -3.21 1.29 -9.74
CA TRP A 288 -4.16 1.96 -10.65
C TRP A 288 -4.60 3.34 -10.17
N LYS A 289 -4.78 3.57 -8.85
CA LYS A 289 -5.19 4.89 -8.33
C LYS A 289 -4.19 6.00 -8.70
N PRO A 290 -2.88 5.87 -8.40
CA PRO A 290 -1.91 6.88 -8.82
C PRO A 290 -1.83 7.00 -10.34
N PHE A 291 -2.03 5.91 -11.08
CA PHE A 291 -2.06 5.92 -12.55
C PHE A 291 -3.22 6.74 -13.10
N CYS A 292 -4.44 6.54 -12.58
CA CYS A 292 -5.62 7.31 -12.99
C CYS A 292 -5.49 8.80 -12.62
N ILE A 293 -4.99 9.11 -11.42
CA ILE A 293 -4.80 10.50 -10.96
C ILE A 293 -3.83 11.24 -11.89
N LEU A 294 -2.66 10.64 -12.18
CA LEU A 294 -1.65 11.26 -13.04
C LEU A 294 -2.13 11.41 -14.49
N ASN A 295 -2.72 10.37 -15.09
CA ASN A 295 -3.22 10.47 -16.46
C ASN A 295 -4.35 11.49 -16.61
N THR A 296 -5.21 11.63 -15.60
CA THR A 296 -6.27 12.66 -15.58
C THR A 296 -5.68 14.07 -15.41
N TYR A 297 -4.64 14.23 -14.60
CA TYR A 297 -3.90 15.49 -14.54
C TYR A 297 -3.31 15.80 -15.93
N PHE A 298 -2.56 14.87 -16.55
CA PHE A 298 -2.00 15.09 -17.88
C PHE A 298 -3.05 15.44 -18.92
N LEU A 299 -4.23 14.81 -18.90
CA LEU A 299 -5.36 15.19 -19.76
C LEU A 299 -5.67 16.69 -19.62
N PHE A 300 -5.96 17.14 -18.41
CA PHE A 300 -6.24 18.56 -18.17
C PHE A 300 -5.07 19.48 -18.50
N GLN A 301 -3.83 19.04 -18.26
CA GLN A 301 -2.63 19.78 -18.60
C GLN A 301 -2.49 19.99 -20.12
N GLN A 302 -2.83 18.99 -20.94
CA GLN A 302 -2.77 19.17 -22.39
C GLN A 302 -3.88 20.09 -22.89
N PHE A 303 -5.10 19.95 -22.36
CA PHE A 303 -6.27 20.71 -22.82
C PHE A 303 -6.45 22.09 -22.16
N CYS A 304 -5.58 22.50 -21.22
CA CYS A 304 -5.63 23.85 -20.63
C CYS A 304 -5.04 24.97 -21.52
N GLY A 305 -4.48 24.61 -22.68
CA GLY A 305 -3.98 25.57 -23.67
C GLY A 305 -2.51 26.00 -23.49
N ILE A 306 -1.81 25.59 -22.43
CA ILE A 306 -0.42 26.02 -22.20
C ILE A 306 0.56 25.50 -23.28
N TYR A 307 0.42 24.25 -23.72
CA TYR A 307 1.25 23.67 -24.79
C TYR A 307 0.92 24.26 -26.16
N VAL A 308 -0.34 24.64 -26.37
CA VAL A 308 -0.78 25.38 -27.56
C VAL A 308 -0.10 26.75 -27.61
N VAL A 309 -0.05 27.47 -26.48
CA VAL A 309 0.67 28.74 -26.37
C VAL A 309 2.17 28.59 -26.68
N ILE A 310 2.80 27.48 -26.26
CA ILE A 310 4.22 27.23 -26.56
C ILE A 310 4.44 26.94 -28.06
N ALA A 311 3.57 26.12 -28.67
CA ALA A 311 3.71 25.67 -30.05
C ALA A 311 3.30 26.74 -31.09
N TYR A 312 2.32 27.59 -30.75
CA TYR A 312 1.74 28.62 -31.61
C TYR A 312 1.97 30.03 -31.04
N ALA A 313 3.08 30.24 -30.32
CA ALA A 313 3.35 31.47 -29.59
C ALA A 313 3.27 32.75 -30.46
N VAL A 314 3.98 32.78 -31.59
CA VAL A 314 3.95 33.92 -32.52
C VAL A 314 2.56 34.09 -33.14
N ASP A 315 1.93 32.99 -33.53
CA ASP A 315 0.60 32.99 -34.15
C ASP A 315 -0.48 33.59 -33.24
N ILE A 316 -0.49 33.21 -31.95
CA ILE A 316 -1.41 33.76 -30.95
C ILE A 316 -1.18 35.26 -30.71
N VAL A 317 0.09 35.69 -30.69
CA VAL A 317 0.45 37.11 -30.53
C VAL A 317 -0.07 37.93 -31.71
N VAL A 318 0.08 37.43 -32.94
CA VAL A 318 -0.43 38.08 -34.15
C VAL A 318 -1.95 38.15 -34.15
N HIS A 319 -2.65 37.03 -33.85
CA HIS A 319 -4.12 36.99 -33.78
C HIS A 319 -4.69 37.89 -32.67
N SER A 320 -3.91 38.18 -31.63
CA SER A 320 -4.31 39.09 -30.55
C SER A 320 -4.26 40.57 -30.94
N GLY A 321 -3.79 40.91 -32.15
CA GLY A 321 -3.74 42.28 -32.67
C GLY A 321 -2.66 43.15 -32.04
N ILE A 322 -1.54 42.55 -31.63
CA ILE A 322 -0.41 43.22 -31.00
C ILE A 322 0.55 43.75 -32.09
N ILE A 323 0.91 45.04 -32.02
CA ILE A 323 1.75 45.72 -33.02
C ILE A 323 3.26 45.57 -32.70
N VAL A 324 3.61 45.16 -31.48
CA VAL A 324 5.00 44.88 -31.07
C VAL A 324 5.51 43.63 -31.79
N ASP A 325 6.81 43.59 -32.10
CA ASP A 325 7.45 42.44 -32.73
C ASP A 325 7.11 41.12 -32.01
N ALA A 326 6.51 40.19 -32.75
CA ALA A 326 5.99 38.95 -32.19
C ALA A 326 7.12 38.04 -31.68
N TYR A 327 8.30 38.06 -32.31
CA TYR A 327 9.47 37.30 -31.86
C TYR A 327 10.02 37.84 -30.54
N PHE A 328 10.04 39.16 -30.36
CA PHE A 328 10.41 39.76 -29.07
C PHE A 328 9.45 39.34 -27.94
N ILE A 329 8.14 39.28 -28.21
CA ILE A 329 7.15 38.84 -27.21
C ILE A 329 7.34 37.35 -26.86
N THR A 330 7.65 36.49 -27.82
CA THR A 330 7.90 35.07 -27.52
C THR A 330 9.13 34.87 -26.64
N VAL A 331 10.17 35.68 -26.80
CA VAL A 331 11.31 35.69 -25.86
C VAL A 331 10.84 36.05 -24.44
N ILE A 332 10.00 37.07 -24.27
CA ILE A 332 9.44 37.44 -22.96
C ILE A 332 8.61 36.30 -22.36
N ILE A 333 7.79 35.62 -23.18
CA ILE A 333 7.05 34.42 -22.77
C ILE A 333 8.01 33.35 -22.23
N GLY A 334 9.11 33.08 -22.93
CA GLY A 334 10.14 32.13 -22.51
C GLY A 334 10.82 32.53 -21.19
N VAL A 335 11.15 33.82 -21.01
CA VAL A 335 11.76 34.33 -19.77
C VAL A 335 10.80 34.20 -18.59
N ILE A 336 9.53 34.57 -18.75
CA ILE A 336 8.53 34.46 -17.69
C ILE A 336 8.27 33.00 -17.33
N GLN A 337 8.25 32.11 -18.32
CA GLN A 337 8.15 30.67 -18.10
C GLN A 337 9.33 30.13 -17.29
N PHE A 338 10.56 30.56 -17.61
CA PHE A 338 11.75 30.21 -16.86
C PHE A 338 11.69 30.72 -15.40
N ILE A 339 11.33 31.98 -15.20
CA ILE A 339 11.15 32.58 -13.86
C ILE A 339 10.08 31.83 -13.06
N GLY A 340 8.94 31.51 -13.67
CA GLY A 340 7.88 30.72 -13.05
C GLY A 340 8.37 29.33 -12.63
N GLY A 341 9.17 28.67 -13.47
CA GLY A 341 9.81 27.40 -13.15
C GLY A 341 10.79 27.50 -11.96
N VAL A 342 11.60 28.56 -11.91
CA VAL A 342 12.50 28.83 -10.77
C VAL A 342 11.70 29.04 -9.48
N ALA A 343 10.65 29.86 -9.55
CA ALA A 343 9.76 30.12 -8.42
C ALA A 343 9.06 28.84 -7.92
N CYS A 344 8.66 27.93 -8.83
CA CYS A 344 8.13 26.61 -8.48
C CYS A 344 9.12 25.81 -7.61
N VAL A 345 10.38 25.72 -8.03
CA VAL A 345 11.41 24.97 -7.29
C VAL A 345 11.65 25.58 -5.92
N LEU A 346 11.82 26.90 -5.82
CA LEU A 346 12.05 27.58 -4.54
C LEU A 346 10.89 27.40 -3.55
N CYS A 347 9.65 27.42 -4.05
CA CYS A 347 8.46 27.24 -3.22
C CYS A 347 8.13 25.78 -2.92
N SER A 348 8.62 24.83 -3.72
CA SER A 348 8.27 23.40 -3.63
C SER A 348 8.62 22.74 -2.29
N HIS A 349 9.66 23.24 -1.61
CA HIS A 349 10.08 22.73 -0.30
C HIS A 349 9.16 23.22 0.86
N LYS A 350 8.37 24.29 0.68
CA LYS A 350 7.55 24.85 1.78
C LYS A 350 6.05 24.65 1.60
N ILE A 351 5.55 24.77 0.37
CA ILE A 351 4.11 24.87 0.10
C ILE A 351 3.49 23.50 -0.22
N GLY A 352 4.30 22.51 -0.60
CA GLY A 352 3.83 21.19 -1.03
C GLY A 352 3.37 21.16 -2.48
N ARG A 353 3.20 19.97 -3.07
CA ARG A 353 2.86 19.79 -4.49
C ARG A 353 1.41 20.18 -4.77
N ARG A 354 0.49 19.73 -3.93
CA ARG A 354 -0.95 19.91 -4.18
C ARG A 354 -1.31 21.40 -4.16
N SER A 355 -0.86 22.11 -3.13
CA SER A 355 -1.15 23.53 -2.95
C SER A 355 -0.55 24.39 -4.08
N LEU A 356 0.67 24.10 -4.54
CA LEU A 356 1.30 24.81 -5.66
C LEU A 356 0.53 24.62 -6.97
N SER A 357 0.10 23.39 -7.27
CA SER A 357 -0.75 23.13 -8.44
C SER A 357 -2.08 23.89 -8.39
N ILE A 358 -2.69 24.01 -7.20
CA ILE A 358 -3.97 24.75 -7.01
C ILE A 358 -3.76 26.25 -7.24
N ILE A 359 -2.75 26.86 -6.61
CA ILE A 359 -2.47 28.29 -6.76
C ILE A 359 -2.19 28.63 -8.23
N SER A 360 -1.42 27.77 -8.91
CA SER A 360 -1.12 27.88 -10.34
C SER A 360 -2.38 27.79 -11.20
N GLY A 361 -3.26 26.80 -10.98
CA GLY A 361 -4.50 26.63 -11.73
C GLY A 361 -5.51 27.77 -11.54
N VAL A 362 -5.62 28.32 -10.33
CA VAL A 362 -6.42 29.53 -10.05
C VAL A 362 -5.87 30.73 -10.81
N GLY A 363 -4.55 30.93 -10.78
CA GLY A 363 -3.89 32.00 -11.52
C GLY A 363 -4.12 31.93 -13.03
N MET A 364 -4.01 30.72 -13.61
CA MET A 364 -4.31 30.48 -15.03
C MET A 364 -5.78 30.78 -15.38
N SER A 365 -6.70 30.34 -14.52
CA SER A 365 -8.14 30.57 -14.72
C SER A 365 -8.48 32.07 -14.70
N ILE A 366 -7.94 32.83 -13.74
CA ILE A 366 -8.15 34.28 -13.66
C ILE A 366 -7.60 34.96 -14.92
N ALA A 367 -6.40 34.61 -15.35
CA ALA A 367 -5.77 35.21 -16.53
C ALA A 367 -6.56 34.97 -17.83
N LEU A 368 -7.00 33.73 -18.07
CA LEU A 368 -7.82 33.40 -19.24
C LEU A 368 -9.23 33.98 -19.16
N GLY A 369 -9.82 34.07 -17.96
CA GLY A 369 -11.13 34.69 -17.76
C GLY A 369 -11.12 36.19 -18.08
N ILE A 370 -10.08 36.91 -17.65
CA ILE A 370 -9.89 38.33 -17.98
C ILE A 370 -9.69 38.50 -19.49
N LEU A 371 -8.87 37.65 -20.12
CA LEU A 371 -8.64 37.69 -21.56
C LEU A 371 -9.93 37.42 -22.36
N GLY A 372 -10.70 36.38 -21.99
CA GLY A 372 -11.96 36.04 -22.63
C GLY A 372 -13.02 37.14 -22.48
N PHE A 373 -13.13 37.73 -21.29
CA PHE A 373 -14.03 38.86 -21.04
C PHE A 373 -13.62 40.09 -21.86
N TYR A 374 -12.33 40.40 -21.92
CA TYR A 374 -11.79 41.50 -22.72
C TYR A 374 -12.09 41.33 -24.21
N ILE A 375 -11.87 40.13 -24.77
CA ILE A 375 -12.17 39.83 -26.19
C ILE A 375 -13.67 39.96 -26.46
N GLN A 376 -14.54 39.44 -25.57
CA GLN A 376 -15.99 39.53 -25.71
C GLN A 376 -16.48 40.98 -25.71
N PHE A 377 -15.95 41.83 -24.82
CA PHE A 377 -16.35 43.23 -24.72
C PHE A 377 -15.83 44.09 -25.88
N ARG A 378 -14.68 43.73 -26.46
CA ARG A 378 -14.11 44.40 -27.63
C ARG A 378 -14.78 43.99 -28.95
N LYS A 379 -15.50 42.87 -28.98
CA LYS A 379 -16.24 42.33 -30.13
C LYS A 379 -17.47 43.22 -30.43
N GLY A 380 -17.23 44.42 -30.96
CA GLY A 380 -18.26 45.42 -31.25
C GLY A 380 -17.82 46.88 -31.16
N ILE A 381 -16.59 47.18 -30.74
CA ILE A 381 -16.07 48.55 -30.65
C ILE A 381 -14.85 48.71 -31.56
N ASP A 382 -15.01 49.37 -32.70
CA ASP A 382 -13.92 49.79 -33.60
C ASP A 382 -13.12 50.93 -32.96
N LEU A 383 -12.18 50.57 -32.08
CA LEU A 383 -11.13 51.46 -31.59
C LEU A 383 -9.83 51.14 -32.34
N SER A 384 -9.82 51.46 -33.63
CA SER A 384 -8.61 51.56 -34.45
C SER A 384 -7.73 52.68 -33.89
N GLY A 385 -6.83 52.34 -32.96
CA GLY A 385 -5.78 53.25 -32.50
C GLY A 385 -5.39 53.17 -31.03
N ASN A 386 -6.18 52.53 -30.15
CA ASN A 386 -5.79 52.38 -28.74
C ASN A 386 -5.04 51.06 -28.50
N TYR A 387 -3.74 51.17 -28.22
CA TYR A 387 -2.89 50.08 -27.76
C TYR A 387 -3.46 49.48 -26.46
N SER A 388 -4.07 48.31 -26.54
CA SER A 388 -4.46 47.59 -25.34
C SER A 388 -3.36 46.64 -24.94
N ILE A 389 -2.71 46.96 -23.82
CA ILE A 389 -1.68 46.15 -23.17
C ILE A 389 -2.28 44.89 -22.51
N ILE A 390 -3.61 44.85 -22.35
CA ILE A 390 -4.32 43.85 -21.57
C ILE A 390 -4.08 42.42 -22.09
N PRO A 391 -4.24 42.09 -23.40
CA PRO A 391 -4.03 40.73 -23.89
C PRO A 391 -2.61 40.21 -23.63
N ILE A 392 -1.60 41.06 -23.85
CA ILE A 392 -0.19 40.74 -23.60
C ILE A 392 -0.02 40.38 -22.13
N VAL A 393 -0.42 41.27 -21.22
CA VAL A 393 -0.24 41.06 -19.77
C VAL A 393 -0.97 39.80 -19.30
N THR A 394 -2.18 39.54 -19.79
CA THR A 394 -2.92 38.33 -19.42
C THR A 394 -2.28 37.05 -19.93
N ILE A 395 -1.74 37.02 -21.15
CA ILE A 395 -1.02 35.86 -21.70
C ILE A 395 0.27 35.61 -20.89
N LEU A 396 0.99 36.68 -20.55
CA LEU A 396 2.21 36.57 -19.72
C LEU A 396 1.89 36.06 -18.31
N ILE A 397 0.82 36.54 -17.68
CA ILE A 397 0.35 36.03 -16.37
C ILE A 397 -0.07 34.55 -16.50
N PHE A 398 -0.80 34.18 -17.55
CA PHE A 398 -1.20 32.79 -17.80
C PHE A 398 0.01 31.86 -17.92
N VAL A 399 1.02 32.22 -18.71
CA VAL A 399 2.22 31.39 -18.88
C VAL A 399 3.07 31.35 -17.61
N GLY A 400 3.23 32.48 -16.93
CA GLY A 400 3.99 32.57 -15.67
C GLY A 400 3.35 31.75 -14.56
N THR A 401 2.03 31.91 -14.36
CA THR A 401 1.27 31.14 -13.37
C THR A 401 1.20 29.67 -13.72
N GLY A 402 1.05 29.29 -15.00
CA GLY A 402 1.07 27.88 -15.41
C GLY A 402 2.43 27.20 -15.18
N SER A 403 3.52 27.93 -15.40
CA SER A 403 4.89 27.43 -15.17
C SER A 403 5.25 27.31 -13.68
N PHE A 404 4.55 28.06 -12.82
CA PHE A 404 4.73 28.04 -11.36
C PHE A 404 4.29 26.72 -10.71
N GLY A 405 3.48 25.89 -11.36
CA GLY A 405 3.12 24.59 -10.80
C GLY A 405 2.37 23.66 -11.74
N PHE A 406 1.34 24.16 -12.42
CA PHE A 406 0.40 23.33 -13.17
C PHE A 406 1.07 22.55 -14.31
N LEU A 407 2.03 23.17 -15.00
CA LEU A 407 2.86 22.54 -16.02
C LEU A 407 3.96 21.64 -15.43
N ALA A 408 4.57 22.08 -14.33
CA ALA A 408 5.82 21.54 -13.81
C ALA A 408 5.66 20.22 -13.04
N LEU A 409 4.61 20.15 -12.23
CA LEU A 409 4.50 19.15 -11.16
C LEU A 409 4.13 17.74 -11.64
N PRO A 410 3.24 17.52 -12.63
CA PRO A 410 2.89 16.18 -13.11
C PRO A 410 4.10 15.36 -13.57
N TRP A 411 5.01 15.98 -14.31
CA TRP A 411 6.24 15.34 -14.80
C TRP A 411 7.18 14.93 -13.65
N ALA A 412 7.31 15.77 -12.62
CA ALA A 412 8.08 15.45 -11.42
C ALA A 412 7.42 14.32 -10.59
N MET A 413 6.09 14.28 -10.53
CA MET A 413 5.33 13.31 -9.74
C MET A 413 5.42 11.88 -10.28
N ILE A 414 5.77 11.63 -11.54
CA ILE A 414 6.01 10.28 -12.09
C ILE A 414 7.06 9.53 -11.25
N GLY A 415 8.14 10.21 -10.86
CA GLY A 415 9.20 9.63 -10.02
C GLY A 415 8.83 9.53 -8.54
N GLU A 416 7.80 10.25 -8.08
CA GLU A 416 7.40 10.32 -6.67
C GLU A 416 6.24 9.38 -6.32
N LEU A 417 5.23 9.30 -7.20
CA LEU A 417 3.95 8.63 -6.97
C LEU A 417 3.98 7.14 -7.33
N TYR A 418 4.73 6.76 -8.39
CA TYR A 418 4.77 5.38 -8.84
C TYR A 418 5.72 4.50 -8.01
N PRO A 419 5.30 3.26 -7.68
CA PRO A 419 6.16 2.27 -7.04
C PRO A 419 7.40 1.97 -7.87
N THR A 420 8.58 1.85 -7.24
CA THR A 420 9.86 1.61 -7.93
C THR A 420 9.85 0.33 -8.77
N LYS A 421 9.04 -0.66 -8.39
CA LYS A 421 8.88 -1.92 -9.12
C LYS A 421 8.18 -1.77 -10.47
N TYR A 422 7.23 -0.84 -10.57
CA TYR A 422 6.34 -0.69 -11.72
C TYR A 422 6.59 0.60 -12.50
N VAL A 423 7.35 1.55 -11.95
CA VAL A 423 7.67 2.85 -12.58
C VAL A 423 8.30 2.70 -13.97
N ASN A 424 9.03 1.61 -14.22
CA ASN A 424 9.66 1.34 -15.53
C ASN A 424 8.65 1.12 -16.66
N PHE A 425 7.45 0.66 -16.31
CA PHE A 425 6.37 0.40 -17.25
C PHE A 425 5.30 1.50 -17.19
N MET A 426 4.90 1.90 -15.98
CA MET A 426 3.85 2.90 -15.77
C MET A 426 4.27 4.30 -16.19
N GLY A 427 5.53 4.68 -15.94
CA GLY A 427 6.06 5.99 -16.32
C GLY A 427 5.96 6.22 -17.83
N PRO A 428 6.56 5.38 -18.68
CA PRO A 428 6.48 5.56 -20.13
C PRO A 428 5.06 5.42 -20.67
N MET A 429 4.22 4.56 -20.07
CA MET A 429 2.80 4.47 -20.45
C MET A 429 2.05 5.78 -20.19
N THR A 430 2.30 6.44 -19.07
CA THR A 430 1.70 7.76 -18.74
C THR A 430 2.14 8.82 -19.75
N CYS A 431 3.43 8.86 -20.07
CA CYS A 431 3.99 9.77 -21.06
C CYS A 431 3.45 9.50 -22.48
N CYS A 432 3.21 8.23 -22.81
CA CYS A 432 2.59 7.81 -24.07
C CYS A 432 1.17 8.40 -24.20
N ILE A 433 0.33 8.20 -23.18
CA ILE A 433 -1.03 8.75 -23.13
C ILE A 433 -1.00 10.29 -23.19
N SER A 434 -0.10 10.93 -22.45
CA SER A 434 0.07 12.39 -22.50
C SER A 434 0.48 12.89 -23.90
N GLY A 435 1.31 12.15 -24.63
CA GLY A 435 1.69 12.49 -26.01
C GLY A 435 0.51 12.46 -26.98
N ILE A 436 -0.38 11.46 -26.83
CA ILE A 436 -1.63 11.37 -27.60
C ILE A 436 -2.54 12.55 -27.28
N PHE A 437 -2.73 12.89 -25.99
CA PHE A 437 -3.53 14.06 -25.61
C PHE A 437 -2.93 15.36 -26.14
N ASN A 438 -1.61 15.51 -26.12
CA ASN A 438 -0.94 16.69 -26.68
C ASN A 438 -1.16 16.77 -28.21
N PHE A 439 -1.08 15.64 -28.91
CA PHE A 439 -1.34 15.59 -30.36
C PHE A 439 -2.76 16.07 -30.68
N ILE A 440 -3.76 15.55 -29.95
CA ILE A 440 -5.16 15.95 -30.10
C ILE A 440 -5.33 17.45 -29.82
N SER A 441 -4.75 17.95 -28.73
CA SER A 441 -4.89 19.38 -28.36
C SER A 441 -4.26 20.32 -29.40
N LEU A 442 -3.10 19.96 -29.96
CA LEU A 442 -2.43 20.78 -30.98
C LEU A 442 -3.18 20.76 -32.32
N GLN A 443 -3.77 19.63 -32.70
CA GLN A 443 -4.62 19.52 -33.89
C GLN A 443 -5.97 20.22 -33.73
N LEU A 444 -6.52 20.25 -32.51
CA LEU A 444 -7.79 20.89 -32.22
C LEU A 444 -7.70 22.43 -32.27
N TYR A 445 -6.56 23.02 -31.89
CA TYR A 445 -6.41 24.48 -31.79
C TYR A 445 -6.71 25.24 -33.10
N PRO A 446 -6.09 24.92 -34.26
CA PRO A 446 -6.37 25.63 -35.51
C PRO A 446 -7.83 25.53 -35.95
N ILE A 447 -8.49 24.40 -35.65
CA ILE A 447 -9.91 24.19 -35.94
C ILE A 447 -10.75 25.15 -35.09
N LEU A 448 -10.49 25.24 -33.78
CA LEU A 448 -11.24 26.11 -32.87
C LEU A 448 -11.08 27.60 -33.20
N VAL A 449 -9.85 28.04 -33.47
CA VAL A 449 -9.55 29.44 -33.80
C VAL A 449 -10.21 29.86 -35.11
N LYS A 450 -10.27 28.96 -36.11
CA LYS A 450 -10.96 29.22 -37.38
C LYS A 450 -12.44 29.54 -37.20
N TYR A 451 -13.11 28.92 -36.22
CA TYR A 451 -14.50 29.23 -35.91
C TYR A 451 -14.64 30.50 -35.09
N ASP A 452 -13.98 30.56 -33.93
CA ASP A 452 -13.98 31.74 -33.07
C ASP A 452 -12.83 31.74 -32.05
N PHE A 453 -11.95 32.74 -32.16
CA PHE A 453 -10.83 32.91 -31.23
C PHE A 453 -11.32 33.16 -29.78
N GLY A 454 -12.38 33.95 -29.59
CA GLY A 454 -12.94 34.24 -28.27
C GLY A 454 -13.49 33.00 -27.55
N ALA A 455 -14.29 32.20 -28.25
CA ALA A 455 -14.80 30.93 -27.74
C ALA A 455 -13.68 29.93 -27.42
N THR A 456 -12.59 29.95 -28.20
CA THR A 456 -11.40 29.11 -27.93
C THR A 456 -10.76 29.45 -26.58
N ILE A 457 -10.64 30.74 -26.24
CA ILE A 457 -10.12 31.17 -24.93
C ILE A 457 -11.06 30.77 -23.80
N TYR A 458 -12.38 30.91 -23.97
CA TYR A 458 -13.35 30.44 -22.96
C TYR A 458 -13.32 28.91 -22.77
N PHE A 459 -13.09 28.14 -23.84
CA PHE A 459 -12.91 26.70 -23.75
C PHE A 459 -11.72 26.36 -22.82
N TYR A 460 -10.56 26.99 -23.03
CA TYR A 460 -9.40 26.79 -22.15
C TYR A 460 -9.64 27.27 -20.72
N PHE A 461 -10.36 28.37 -20.53
CA PHE A 461 -10.75 28.87 -19.21
C PHE A 461 -11.59 27.86 -18.41
N ILE A 462 -12.63 27.28 -19.04
CA ILE A 462 -13.50 26.28 -18.40
C ILE A 462 -12.70 25.03 -18.01
N ILE A 463 -11.83 24.55 -18.91
CA ILE A 463 -10.97 23.40 -18.63
C ILE A 463 -10.02 23.69 -17.46
N CYS A 464 -9.46 24.89 -17.35
CA CYS A 464 -8.60 25.27 -16.21
C CYS A 464 -9.35 25.22 -14.86
N ILE A 465 -10.62 25.65 -14.83
CA ILE A 465 -11.46 25.57 -13.62
C ILE A 465 -11.71 24.12 -13.24
N ILE A 466 -12.17 23.30 -14.19
CA ILE A 466 -12.46 21.87 -13.97
C ILE A 466 -11.19 21.16 -13.47
N ALA A 467 -10.05 21.46 -14.07
CA ALA A 467 -8.78 20.87 -13.68
C ALA A 467 -8.34 21.29 -12.27
N THR A 468 -8.53 22.56 -11.91
CA THR A 468 -8.21 23.06 -10.57
C THR A 468 -9.08 22.38 -9.52
N VAL A 469 -10.39 22.21 -9.79
CA VAL A 469 -11.31 21.46 -8.92
C VAL A 469 -10.88 20.00 -8.78
N PHE A 470 -10.49 19.35 -9.88
CA PHE A 470 -9.97 17.99 -9.85
C PHE A 470 -8.73 17.87 -8.95
N ILE A 471 -7.78 18.80 -9.07
CA ILE A 471 -6.56 18.80 -8.24
C ILE A 471 -6.90 19.00 -6.76
N ILE A 472 -7.89 19.84 -6.45
CA ILE A 472 -8.39 20.02 -5.07
C ILE A 472 -8.94 18.72 -4.51
N ILE A 473 -9.62 17.89 -5.30
CA ILE A 473 -10.28 16.68 -4.81
C ILE A 473 -9.35 15.47 -4.79
N ALA A 474 -8.62 15.22 -5.89
CA ALA A 474 -8.02 13.92 -6.18
C ALA A 474 -6.50 13.84 -5.95
N LEU A 475 -5.78 14.97 -5.97
CA LEU A 475 -4.31 14.96 -5.91
C LEU A 475 -3.82 14.88 -4.45
N PRO A 476 -3.09 13.81 -4.05
CA PRO A 476 -2.51 13.73 -2.70
C PRO A 476 -1.25 14.58 -2.57
N GLU A 477 -0.90 14.93 -1.34
CA GLU A 477 0.37 15.60 -1.05
C GLU A 477 1.52 14.58 -1.03
N THR A 478 2.59 14.85 -1.79
CA THR A 478 3.79 13.97 -1.87
C THR A 478 4.98 14.56 -1.14
N HIS A 479 4.94 15.84 -0.79
CA HIS A 479 6.02 16.52 -0.07
C HIS A 479 6.25 15.90 1.32
N GLY A 480 7.51 15.65 1.67
CA GLY A 480 7.90 15.10 2.97
C GLY A 480 7.60 13.61 3.18
N HIS A 481 7.03 12.93 2.18
CA HIS A 481 6.64 11.52 2.28
C HIS A 481 7.59 10.56 1.55
N THR A 482 7.84 9.41 2.17
CA THR A 482 8.61 8.33 1.52
C THR A 482 7.76 7.60 0.47
N LYS A 483 8.39 6.96 -0.54
CA LYS A 483 7.65 6.16 -1.54
C LYS A 483 6.78 5.08 -0.88
N SER A 484 7.27 4.48 0.21
CA SER A 484 6.52 3.47 0.96
C SER A 484 5.30 4.04 1.68
N GLU A 485 5.34 5.28 2.17
CA GLU A 485 4.19 5.95 2.80
C GLU A 485 3.11 6.28 1.76
N ILE A 486 3.51 6.78 0.59
CA ILE A 486 2.58 7.07 -0.52
C ILE A 486 1.90 5.76 -0.99
N GLU A 487 2.65 4.67 -1.14
CA GLU A 487 2.05 3.36 -1.45
C GLU A 487 1.05 2.90 -0.39
N GLN A 488 1.32 3.13 0.89
CA GLN A 488 0.39 2.80 1.98
C GLN A 488 -0.86 3.68 1.97
N LEU A 489 -0.73 4.95 1.57
CA LEU A 489 -1.86 5.88 1.44
C LEU A 489 -2.89 5.36 0.42
N PHE A 490 -2.43 4.84 -0.72
CA PHE A 490 -3.32 4.26 -1.74
C PHE A 490 -3.87 2.86 -1.38
N LYS A 491 -3.16 2.11 -0.52
CA LYS A 491 -3.66 0.84 0.05
C LYS A 491 -4.78 1.03 1.06
N LYS A 492 -4.83 2.19 1.73
CA LYS A 492 -5.68 2.45 2.89
C LYS A 492 -7.18 2.70 2.61
N THR A 493 -7.66 2.47 1.38
CA THR A 493 -9.05 2.80 0.98
C THR A 493 -9.97 1.58 0.82
N GLU A 494 -9.75 0.51 1.59
CA GLU A 494 -10.80 -0.49 1.83
C GLU A 494 -11.08 -0.57 3.34
N THR A 495 -12.34 -0.26 3.68
CA THR A 495 -13.00 -0.26 5.00
C THR A 495 -12.83 0.98 5.90
N GLU A 496 -13.36 2.13 5.44
CA GLU A 496 -14.15 2.96 6.36
C GLU A 496 -15.59 2.48 6.29
N PHE A 497 -16.09 1.94 7.40
CA PHE A 497 -17.47 1.50 7.57
C PHE A 497 -18.40 2.73 7.50
N CYS A 498 -19.21 2.81 6.45
CA CYS A 498 -20.54 3.42 6.55
C CYS A 498 -21.55 2.28 6.69
N GLU A 499 -22.23 2.20 7.83
CA GLU A 499 -23.41 1.34 7.95
C GLU A 499 -24.50 1.88 7.03
N ILE A 500 -25.05 1.01 6.17
CA ILE A 500 -26.30 1.25 5.46
C ILE A 500 -27.41 1.09 6.51
N PRO A 501 -28.34 2.05 6.68
CA PRO A 501 -29.53 1.80 7.48
C PRO A 501 -30.42 0.79 6.74
N THR A 502 -30.75 -0.30 7.41
CA THR A 502 -31.79 -1.22 6.94
C THR A 502 -33.17 -0.59 7.14
N ASP A 503 -33.86 -0.40 6.01
CA ASP A 503 -35.28 -0.14 5.79
C ASP A 503 -35.96 1.14 6.30
N SER A 504 -36.40 1.89 5.29
CA SER A 504 -37.58 2.75 5.14
C SER A 504 -37.88 3.89 6.13
N THR A 505 -37.88 5.07 5.51
CA THR A 505 -38.51 6.36 5.87
C THR A 505 -37.66 7.35 6.68
N GLU A 506 -37.47 8.49 6.03
CA GLU A 506 -37.01 9.80 6.50
C GLU A 506 -35.51 10.11 6.41
N THR A 507 -35.24 10.86 5.34
CA THR A 507 -34.08 11.68 5.03
C THR A 507 -33.77 12.68 6.14
N ASN A 508 -32.52 12.71 6.62
CA ASN A 508 -31.72 13.94 6.52
C ASN A 508 -30.24 13.68 6.81
N ASP A 509 -29.44 14.20 5.88
CA ASP A 509 -27.99 14.27 5.87
C ASP A 509 -27.43 14.96 7.11
N ASN A 510 -26.31 14.44 7.62
CA ASN A 510 -25.03 15.15 7.75
C ASN A 510 -24.05 14.31 8.60
N CYS A 511 -23.15 13.59 7.93
CA CYS A 511 -22.03 12.93 8.59
C CYS A 511 -20.96 13.99 8.90
N TYR A 512 -20.91 14.46 10.14
CA TYR A 512 -19.86 15.37 10.61
C TYR A 512 -18.51 14.64 10.72
N ILE A 513 -17.55 15.06 9.89
CA ILE A 513 -16.15 14.64 9.97
C ILE A 513 -15.50 15.37 11.14
N ASN A 514 -15.34 14.70 12.28
CA ASN A 514 -14.40 15.13 13.31
C ASN A 514 -13.02 14.50 13.06
N LYS A 515 -12.04 15.34 12.72
CA LYS A 515 -10.60 15.00 12.71
C LYS A 515 -10.14 14.74 14.15
N TYR A 516 -9.96 13.47 14.52
CA TYR A 516 -9.41 13.11 15.84
C TYR A 516 -7.87 13.16 15.86
N SER A 517 -7.31 13.70 16.94
CA SER A 517 -5.87 13.83 17.21
C SER A 517 -5.29 12.50 17.68
N SER A 518 -3.96 12.30 17.57
CA SER A 518 -3.29 11.09 18.10
C SER A 518 -3.53 10.87 19.60
N SER A 519 -3.95 11.91 20.34
CA SER A 519 -4.31 11.89 21.77
C SER A 519 -5.47 10.97 22.12
N ASP A 520 -6.31 10.56 21.17
CA ASP A 520 -7.63 9.97 21.46
C ASP A 520 -7.64 8.43 21.42
N LYS A 521 -6.52 7.80 21.01
CA LYS A 521 -6.35 6.34 21.08
C LYS A 521 -6.24 5.86 22.53
N ARG A 522 -6.93 4.77 22.83
CA ARG A 522 -6.88 4.03 24.11
C ARG A 522 -6.59 2.56 23.84
N TYR A 523 -5.82 1.94 24.72
CA TYR A 523 -5.36 0.55 24.56
C TYR A 523 -5.82 -0.29 25.74
N ILE A 524 -6.47 -1.41 25.45
CA ILE A 524 -6.81 -2.43 26.44
C ILE A 524 -5.91 -3.64 26.19
N LEU A 525 -5.23 -4.07 27.25
CA LEU A 525 -4.41 -5.27 27.29
C LEU A 525 -5.02 -6.23 28.31
N TYR A 526 -4.78 -7.53 28.15
CA TYR A 526 -5.22 -8.50 29.15
C TYR A 526 -4.30 -9.72 29.23
N ASP A 527 -4.29 -10.36 30.39
CA ASP A 527 -3.66 -11.67 30.56
C ASP A 527 -4.56 -12.60 31.38
N VAL A 528 -4.33 -13.90 31.20
CA VAL A 528 -5.11 -14.99 31.76
C VAL A 528 -4.22 -15.78 32.71
N ASN A 529 -4.81 -16.39 33.74
CA ASN A 529 -4.11 -17.26 34.69
C ASN A 529 -3.13 -18.23 33.97
N PRO A 530 -1.85 -18.33 34.38
CA PRO A 530 -0.84 -19.12 33.67
C PRO A 530 -1.17 -20.62 33.45
N PRO A 531 -1.86 -21.31 34.39
CA PRO A 531 -2.35 -22.67 34.17
C PRO A 531 -3.32 -22.82 33.00
N GLU A 532 -3.97 -21.75 32.53
CA GLU A 532 -5.00 -21.88 31.51
C GLU A 532 -4.45 -22.18 30.13
N GLY A 533 -5.02 -23.22 29.52
CA GLY A 533 -4.66 -23.68 28.18
C GLY A 533 -5.09 -22.75 27.05
N PHE A 534 -4.58 -23.03 25.85
CA PHE A 534 -4.86 -22.27 24.62
C PHE A 534 -6.33 -22.10 24.32
N ASN A 535 -7.13 -23.18 24.44
CA ASN A 535 -8.53 -23.15 24.04
C ASN A 535 -9.41 -22.37 25.04
N LEU A 536 -9.08 -22.37 26.34
CA LEU A 536 -9.74 -21.47 27.28
C LEU A 536 -9.35 -20.01 27.01
N ARG A 537 -8.07 -19.73 26.72
CA ARG A 537 -7.63 -18.38 26.35
C ARG A 537 -8.34 -17.82 25.11
N ARG A 538 -8.71 -18.68 24.15
CA ARG A 538 -9.55 -18.32 23.00
C ARG A 538 -10.99 -17.98 23.42
N ASP A 539 -11.54 -18.68 24.39
CA ASP A 539 -12.85 -18.34 24.96
C ASP A 539 -12.81 -16.99 25.68
N VAL A 540 -11.75 -16.73 26.47
CA VAL A 540 -11.53 -15.43 27.11
C VAL A 540 -11.41 -14.31 26.08
N TYR A 541 -10.72 -14.55 24.95
CA TYR A 541 -10.67 -13.58 23.86
C TYR A 541 -12.07 -13.19 23.36
N ILE A 542 -12.99 -14.14 23.22
CA ILE A 542 -14.37 -13.85 22.80
C ILE A 542 -15.04 -12.91 23.80
N ARG A 543 -14.89 -13.17 25.11
CA ARG A 543 -15.41 -12.29 26.17
C ARG A 543 -14.88 -10.87 26.04
N VAL A 544 -13.54 -10.74 25.90
CA VAL A 544 -12.90 -9.42 25.74
C VAL A 544 -13.31 -8.76 24.44
N ALA A 545 -13.45 -9.50 23.34
CA ALA A 545 -13.81 -8.96 22.04
C ALA A 545 -15.23 -8.39 22.04
N VAL A 546 -16.19 -9.09 22.65
CA VAL A 546 -17.57 -8.59 22.81
C VAL A 546 -17.59 -7.33 23.68
N PHE A 547 -16.84 -7.32 24.78
CA PHE A 547 -16.68 -6.13 25.63
C PHE A 547 -16.11 -4.92 24.88
N ILE A 548 -15.07 -5.13 24.07
CA ILE A 548 -14.49 -4.05 23.24
C ILE A 548 -15.48 -3.58 22.19
N ASN A 549 -16.24 -4.48 21.58
CA ASN A 549 -17.29 -4.12 20.63
C ASN A 549 -18.35 -3.22 21.29
N HIS A 550 -18.80 -3.57 22.50
CA HIS A 550 -19.74 -2.74 23.27
C HIS A 550 -19.12 -1.40 23.67
N LEU A 551 -17.84 -1.39 24.08
CA LEU A 551 -17.12 -0.15 24.40
C LEU A 551 -17.00 0.80 23.19
N VAL A 552 -16.66 0.27 22.02
CA VAL A 552 -16.55 1.07 20.78
C VAL A 552 -17.90 1.63 20.36
N LYS A 553 -18.98 0.86 20.52
CA LYS A 553 -20.35 1.33 20.23
C LYS A 553 -20.82 2.40 21.21
N ASN A 554 -20.57 2.22 22.51
CA ASN A 554 -21.10 3.07 23.57
C ASN A 554 -20.24 4.31 23.86
N ASN A 555 -18.93 4.25 23.63
CA ASN A 555 -17.99 5.32 23.97
C ASN A 555 -17.23 5.83 22.73
N LYS A 556 -17.94 6.58 21.89
CA LYS A 556 -17.41 7.16 20.63
C LYS A 556 -16.35 8.25 20.83
N GLN A 557 -16.16 8.73 22.07
CA GLN A 557 -15.17 9.76 22.38
C GLN A 557 -13.73 9.27 22.18
N TYR A 558 -13.48 7.97 22.39
CA TYR A 558 -12.13 7.40 22.35
C TYR A 558 -12.03 6.27 21.33
N LYS A 559 -10.88 6.17 20.67
CA LYS A 559 -10.58 5.03 19.79
C LYS A 559 -9.97 3.91 20.62
N TRP A 560 -10.82 3.02 21.14
CA TRP A 560 -10.39 1.82 21.86
C TRP A 560 -9.77 0.80 20.91
N ASN A 561 -8.62 0.23 21.28
CA ASN A 561 -7.95 -0.83 20.55
C ASN A 561 -7.61 -1.96 21.53
N LEU A 562 -7.89 -3.20 21.13
CA LEU A 562 -7.48 -4.38 21.87
C LEU A 562 -6.07 -4.78 21.44
N VAL A 563 -5.14 -4.85 22.40
CA VAL A 563 -3.79 -5.39 22.17
C VAL A 563 -3.84 -6.90 22.42
N LEU A 564 -3.51 -7.68 21.39
CA LEU A 564 -3.52 -9.12 21.48
C LEU A 564 -2.35 -9.62 22.35
N PRO A 565 -2.61 -10.39 23.43
CA PRO A 565 -1.55 -10.89 24.30
C PRO A 565 -0.78 -11.99 23.58
N PRO A 566 0.56 -11.91 23.48
CA PRO A 566 1.32 -12.90 22.75
C PRO A 566 1.28 -14.25 23.47
N TRP A 567 1.30 -15.31 22.68
CA TRP A 567 1.26 -16.67 23.20
C TRP A 567 2.60 -17.06 23.82
N GLY A 568 2.54 -17.76 24.95
CA GLY A 568 3.71 -18.19 25.70
C GLY A 568 3.71 -19.69 25.98
N HIS A 569 4.50 -20.08 26.98
CA HIS A 569 4.61 -21.48 27.39
C HIS A 569 3.32 -21.90 28.12
N LEU A 570 2.53 -22.78 27.51
CA LEU A 570 1.28 -23.28 28.06
C LEU A 570 1.50 -24.69 28.65
N LEU A 571 0.99 -24.94 29.86
CA LEU A 571 1.28 -26.14 30.66
C LEU A 571 0.79 -27.47 30.06
N HIS A 572 -0.12 -27.45 29.08
CA HIS A 572 -0.82 -28.65 28.59
C HIS A 572 -0.34 -29.19 27.22
N TRP A 573 0.76 -28.67 26.69
CA TRP A 573 1.10 -28.81 25.26
C TRP A 573 2.17 -29.90 25.05
N ARG A 574 2.08 -30.60 23.90
CA ARG A 574 2.67 -31.93 23.69
C ARG A 574 4.19 -31.94 23.58
N SER A 575 4.84 -30.86 23.18
CA SER A 575 6.25 -30.94 22.79
C SER A 575 7.18 -30.31 23.82
N ARG A 576 7.77 -31.18 24.62
CA ARG A 576 8.93 -30.84 25.46
C ARG A 576 10.19 -30.56 24.62
N ASP A 577 10.21 -31.07 23.38
CA ASP A 577 11.38 -31.05 22.48
C ASP A 577 11.37 -29.89 21.46
N ILE A 578 10.45 -28.92 21.59
CA ILE A 578 10.38 -27.75 20.71
C ILE A 578 11.02 -26.55 21.39
N ASP A 579 11.85 -25.80 20.66
CA ASP A 579 12.48 -24.54 21.09
C ASP A 579 11.52 -23.62 21.86
N LYS A 580 12.09 -22.81 22.77
CA LYS A 580 11.38 -21.90 23.68
C LYS A 580 10.14 -21.24 23.05
N GLN A 581 8.96 -21.66 23.49
CA GLN A 581 7.66 -21.15 23.05
C GLN A 581 7.28 -19.88 23.84
N SER A 582 7.86 -18.74 23.49
CA SER A 582 7.57 -17.46 24.16
C SER A 582 7.33 -16.34 23.14
N GLN A 583 6.42 -15.42 23.47
CA GLN A 583 6.17 -14.18 22.71
C GLN A 583 5.70 -14.42 21.26
N LEU A 584 4.93 -15.49 21.03
CA LEU A 584 4.43 -15.83 19.69
C LEU A 584 3.25 -14.91 19.33
N PRO A 585 3.23 -14.29 18.14
CA PRO A 585 2.15 -13.42 17.72
C PRO A 585 0.88 -14.22 17.38
N TRP A 586 -0.28 -13.55 17.42
CA TRP A 586 -1.55 -14.20 17.05
C TRP A 586 -1.61 -14.59 15.57
N GLY A 587 -0.93 -13.83 14.70
CA GLY A 587 -0.83 -14.10 13.28
C GLY A 587 -0.21 -15.46 12.94
N THR A 588 0.49 -16.12 13.89
CA THR A 588 0.96 -17.50 13.73
C THR A 588 -0.20 -18.51 13.68
N PHE A 589 -1.31 -18.21 14.36
CA PHE A 589 -2.44 -19.14 14.58
C PHE A 589 -3.74 -18.70 13.92
N PHE A 590 -3.99 -17.39 13.86
CA PHE A 590 -5.24 -16.79 13.40
C PHE A 590 -4.99 -15.79 12.28
N ASP A 591 -6.01 -15.58 11.46
CA ASP A 591 -6.04 -14.50 10.48
C ASP A 591 -6.42 -13.19 11.17
N ILE A 592 -5.45 -12.27 11.27
CA ILE A 592 -5.61 -11.00 11.96
C ILE A 592 -6.62 -10.09 11.25
N ASP A 593 -6.71 -10.18 9.92
CA ASP A 593 -7.64 -9.35 9.17
C ASP A 593 -9.10 -9.79 9.41
N SER A 594 -9.34 -11.09 9.61
CA SER A 594 -10.64 -11.59 10.06
C SER A 594 -11.04 -11.09 11.45
N LEU A 595 -10.11 -11.05 12.42
CA LEU A 595 -10.37 -10.50 13.76
C LEU A 595 -10.69 -8.99 13.72
N LYS A 596 -9.96 -8.23 12.90
CA LYS A 596 -10.15 -6.78 12.72
C LYS A 596 -11.52 -6.39 12.20
N LYS A 597 -12.18 -7.29 11.47
CA LYS A 597 -13.55 -7.08 10.96
C LYS A 597 -14.61 -7.09 12.07
N PHE A 598 -14.32 -7.67 13.24
CA PHE A 598 -15.22 -7.63 14.39
C PHE A 598 -14.90 -6.45 15.32
N ILE A 599 -13.64 -6.29 15.71
CA ILE A 599 -13.18 -5.21 16.59
C ILE A 599 -11.78 -4.70 16.20
N PRO A 600 -11.43 -3.45 16.55
CA PRO A 600 -10.08 -2.93 16.33
C PRO A 600 -9.05 -3.66 17.21
N VAL A 601 -8.38 -4.66 16.61
CA VAL A 601 -7.28 -5.41 17.24
C VAL A 601 -5.93 -5.03 16.66
N ILE A 602 -4.90 -5.03 17.50
CA ILE A 602 -3.50 -4.86 17.11
C ILE A 602 -2.62 -5.91 17.79
N GLU A 603 -1.55 -6.30 17.11
CA GLU A 603 -0.54 -7.18 17.69
C GLU A 603 0.35 -6.43 18.70
N MET A 604 0.93 -7.16 19.66
CA MET A 604 1.78 -6.58 20.70
C MET A 604 2.96 -5.77 20.14
N TYR A 605 3.56 -6.22 19.03
CA TYR A 605 4.67 -5.49 18.40
C TYR A 605 4.24 -4.18 17.71
N ASP A 606 3.00 -4.11 17.20
CA ASP A 606 2.45 -2.88 16.63
C ASP A 606 2.08 -1.90 17.75
N PHE A 607 1.55 -2.40 18.87
CA PHE A 607 1.39 -1.61 20.08
C PHE A 607 2.72 -0.98 20.53
N PHE A 608 3.81 -1.74 20.54
CA PHE A 608 5.13 -1.18 20.88
C PHE A 608 5.61 -0.11 19.91
N ARG A 609 5.25 -0.19 18.62
CA ARG A 609 5.59 0.82 17.62
C ARG A 609 4.76 2.09 17.80
N GLU A 610 3.46 1.95 18.07
CA GLU A 610 2.53 3.07 18.22
C GLU A 610 2.64 3.78 19.57
N TYR A 611 2.92 3.04 20.64
CA TYR A 611 2.88 3.54 22.03
C TYR A 611 4.23 4.09 22.51
N LYS A 612 5.32 3.96 21.72
CA LYS A 612 6.68 4.32 22.17
C LYS A 612 6.82 5.82 22.41
N SER A 613 6.99 6.18 23.68
CA SER A 613 7.30 7.55 24.14
C SER A 613 8.80 7.69 24.37
N ASN A 614 9.58 8.11 23.37
CA ASN A 614 11.01 8.53 23.39
C ASN A 614 12.06 7.64 24.12
N ASN A 615 11.68 6.62 24.88
CA ASN A 615 12.52 5.74 25.69
C ASN A 615 12.32 4.28 25.28
N ALA A 616 13.30 3.42 25.59
CA ALA A 616 13.26 1.99 25.29
C ALA A 616 12.22 1.20 26.13
N ASN A 617 11.77 1.77 27.26
CA ASN A 617 10.86 1.12 28.21
C ASN A 617 9.42 1.60 28.03
N ILE A 618 8.48 0.66 28.04
CA ILE A 618 7.04 0.92 27.93
C ILE A 618 6.46 0.97 29.34
N ILE A 619 5.72 2.05 29.60
CA ILE A 619 5.09 2.27 30.91
C ILE A 619 3.58 2.26 30.71
N LEU A 620 2.93 1.21 31.22
CA LEU A 620 1.48 1.10 31.28
C LEU A 620 0.94 2.04 32.35
N ASP A 621 -0.21 2.68 32.09
CA ASP A 621 -0.77 3.65 33.05
C ASP A 621 -1.49 2.94 34.20
N ARG A 622 -2.22 1.85 33.89
CA ARG A 622 -2.98 1.09 34.89
C ARG A 622 -2.98 -0.40 34.63
N VAL A 623 -2.71 -1.17 35.69
CA VAL A 623 -2.97 -2.62 35.75
C VAL A 623 -4.05 -2.89 36.80
N TYR A 624 -5.10 -3.60 36.41
CA TYR A 624 -6.09 -4.17 37.32
C TYR A 624 -5.85 -5.66 37.47
N ILE A 625 -5.85 -6.16 38.71
CA ILE A 625 -5.76 -7.58 39.03
C ILE A 625 -7.14 -8.02 39.52
N LEU A 626 -7.80 -8.87 38.75
CA LEU A 626 -9.10 -9.40 39.12
C LEU A 626 -8.92 -10.55 40.12
N GLN A 627 -9.78 -10.58 41.13
CA GLN A 627 -9.83 -11.65 42.14
C GLN A 627 -11.27 -12.04 42.43
N ASN A 628 -11.52 -13.33 42.66
CA ASN A 628 -12.86 -13.80 43.01
C ASN A 628 -13.26 -13.31 44.42
N ASP A 629 -14.56 -13.16 44.67
CA ASP A 629 -15.09 -12.99 46.03
C ASP A 629 -15.15 -14.35 46.74
N VAL A 630 -14.33 -14.54 47.78
CA VAL A 630 -14.28 -15.80 48.54
C VAL A 630 -15.62 -16.08 49.22
N ARG A 631 -16.33 -15.04 49.67
CA ARG A 631 -17.64 -15.17 50.34
C ARG A 631 -18.69 -15.80 49.44
N MET A 632 -18.58 -15.61 48.13
CA MET A 632 -19.50 -16.20 47.15
C MET A 632 -19.44 -17.74 47.19
N PHE A 633 -18.23 -18.30 47.28
CA PHE A 633 -18.05 -19.75 47.32
C PHE A 633 -18.48 -20.36 48.66
N GLU A 634 -18.43 -19.58 49.74
CA GLU A 634 -18.85 -20.00 51.08
C GLU A 634 -20.37 -19.92 51.27
N THR A 635 -20.99 -18.86 50.74
CA THR A 635 -22.43 -18.56 50.95
C THR A 635 -23.32 -19.08 49.84
N GLY A 636 -22.79 -19.28 48.63
CA GLY A 636 -23.57 -19.60 47.43
C GLY A 636 -24.39 -18.43 46.87
N ASP A 637 -24.19 -17.20 47.37
CA ASP A 637 -24.90 -16.01 46.90
C ASP A 637 -24.15 -15.38 45.70
N PHE A 638 -24.76 -15.46 44.51
CA PHE A 638 -24.19 -15.01 43.24
C PHE A 638 -24.69 -13.60 42.88
N ASN A 639 -24.11 -12.59 43.53
CA ASN A 639 -24.39 -11.18 43.24
C ASN A 639 -23.22 -10.53 42.48
N ASP A 640 -23.54 -9.80 41.41
CA ASP A 640 -22.58 -9.05 40.61
C ASP A 640 -21.81 -8.04 41.49
N LYS A 641 -20.48 -8.06 41.37
CA LYS A 641 -19.58 -7.26 42.20
C LYS A 641 -18.40 -6.73 41.40
N ASN A 642 -18.11 -5.45 41.58
CA ASN A 642 -16.97 -4.78 40.95
C ASN A 642 -16.38 -3.72 41.90
N GLU A 643 -15.68 -4.18 42.93
CA GLU A 643 -15.18 -3.31 44.01
C GLU A 643 -13.66 -3.31 44.05
N ILE A 644 -13.06 -2.12 44.11
CA ILE A 644 -11.62 -1.98 44.35
C ILE A 644 -11.32 -2.44 45.78
N SER A 645 -10.43 -3.41 45.90
CA SER A 645 -10.09 -4.03 47.18
C SER A 645 -8.57 -4.12 47.36
N ASN A 646 -8.15 -4.38 48.60
CA ASN A 646 -6.75 -4.64 48.87
C ASN A 646 -6.32 -5.93 48.16
N CYS A 647 -5.15 -5.86 47.52
CA CYS A 647 -4.57 -7.03 46.89
C CYS A 647 -4.10 -8.03 47.94
N SER A 648 -4.27 -9.34 47.68
CA SER A 648 -3.63 -10.39 48.47
C SER A 648 -2.11 -10.21 48.46
N GLU A 649 -1.45 -10.37 49.61
CA GLU A 649 0.02 -10.25 49.75
C GLU A 649 0.76 -11.12 48.72
N THR A 650 0.28 -12.34 48.49
CA THR A 650 0.84 -13.28 47.50
C THR A 650 0.80 -12.78 46.05
N GLN A 651 -0.16 -11.92 45.70
CA GLN A 651 -0.31 -11.36 44.36
C GLN A 651 0.57 -10.12 44.17
N ILE A 652 0.70 -9.27 45.21
CA ILE A 652 1.58 -8.10 45.19
C ILE A 652 3.05 -8.54 45.10
N ILE A 653 3.45 -9.61 45.80
CA ILE A 653 4.84 -10.13 45.78
C ILE A 653 5.33 -10.46 44.36
N LYS A 654 4.43 -10.78 43.42
CA LYS A 654 4.78 -11.01 42.01
C LYS A 654 5.12 -9.73 41.22
N TYR A 655 4.92 -8.55 41.82
CA TYR A 655 5.26 -7.25 41.27
C TYR A 655 6.34 -6.60 42.13
N THR A 656 7.55 -6.49 41.60
CA THR A 656 8.66 -5.83 42.30
C THR A 656 8.50 -4.33 42.17
N LYS A 657 8.42 -3.60 43.30
CA LYS A 657 8.45 -2.14 43.30
C LYS A 657 9.91 -1.70 43.12
N SER A 658 10.26 -1.20 41.93
CA SER A 658 11.56 -0.56 41.73
C SER A 658 11.55 0.81 42.43
N GLY A 659 12.70 1.27 42.92
CA GLY A 659 12.85 2.47 43.77
C GLY A 659 12.32 3.80 43.19
N THR A 660 11.81 3.78 41.96
CA THR A 660 11.23 4.90 41.22
C THR A 660 9.71 4.77 41.03
N ASN A 661 8.90 4.51 42.08
CA ASN A 661 7.42 4.50 42.01
C ASN A 661 6.81 3.69 40.83
N GLN A 662 7.51 2.67 40.34
CA GLN A 662 7.09 1.84 39.20
C GLN A 662 7.09 0.38 39.60
N PHE A 663 6.07 -0.34 39.16
CA PHE A 663 5.98 -1.78 39.36
C PHE A 663 6.49 -2.50 38.12
N THR A 664 7.38 -3.47 38.34
CA THR A 664 7.93 -4.32 37.28
C THR A 664 7.48 -5.76 37.50
N LYS A 665 7.09 -6.42 36.41
CA LYS A 665 6.78 -7.84 36.32
C LYS A 665 7.23 -8.32 34.95
N LEU A 666 7.50 -9.61 34.79
CA LEU A 666 7.73 -10.21 33.48
C LEU A 666 6.40 -10.32 32.69
N PHE A 667 5.96 -9.22 32.07
CA PHE A 667 4.71 -9.16 31.30
C PHE A 667 4.85 -9.94 29.99
N TRP A 668 4.17 -11.09 29.86
CA TRP A 668 4.24 -12.00 28.70
C TRP A 668 5.68 -12.34 28.23
N GLY A 669 6.66 -12.33 29.16
CA GLY A 669 8.07 -12.57 28.84
C GLY A 669 8.88 -11.31 28.50
N TYR A 670 8.28 -10.13 28.45
CA TYR A 670 8.96 -8.85 28.21
C TYR A 670 9.47 -8.23 29.52
N GLN A 671 10.74 -7.80 29.51
CA GLN A 671 11.38 -7.12 30.64
C GLN A 671 11.28 -5.60 30.57
N ASN A 672 10.99 -5.05 29.38
CA ASN A 672 10.93 -3.61 29.12
C ASN A 672 9.53 -3.01 29.39
N ILE A 673 8.60 -3.77 29.98
CA ILE A 673 7.27 -3.29 30.35
C ILE A 673 7.21 -3.06 31.87
N SER A 674 6.80 -1.88 32.25
CA SER A 674 6.54 -1.48 33.64
C SER A 674 5.16 -0.84 33.74
N THR A 675 4.64 -0.66 34.95
CA THR A 675 3.36 0.04 35.18
C THR A 675 3.49 1.09 36.27
N LYS A 676 2.76 2.21 36.10
CA LYS A 676 2.73 3.32 37.07
C LYS A 676 1.98 2.94 38.34
N ASP A 677 0.84 2.25 38.21
CA ASP A 677 0.05 1.88 39.38
C ASP A 677 -0.87 0.67 39.10
N VAL A 678 -1.05 -0.13 40.15
CA VAL A 678 -1.64 -1.46 40.17
C VAL A 678 -2.76 -1.46 41.21
N LYS A 679 -3.95 -1.92 40.82
CA LYS A 679 -5.11 -2.04 41.74
C LYS A 679 -5.71 -3.44 41.64
N CYS A 680 -6.22 -3.95 42.76
CA CYS A 680 -7.00 -5.19 42.76
C CYS A 680 -8.49 -4.89 42.78
N ILE A 681 -9.26 -5.76 42.12
CA ILE A 681 -10.72 -5.67 42.04
C ILE A 681 -11.27 -7.02 42.46
N THR A 682 -12.08 -7.03 43.51
CA THR A 682 -12.93 -8.18 43.81
C THR A 682 -14.08 -8.18 42.81
N TYR A 683 -14.07 -9.16 41.91
CA TYR A 683 -14.92 -9.18 40.74
C TYR A 683 -15.77 -10.44 40.66
N HIS A 684 -17.05 -10.24 40.36
CA HIS A 684 -17.98 -11.28 39.97
C HIS A 684 -19.01 -10.67 39.00
N GLY A 685 -19.31 -11.36 37.90
CA GLY A 685 -20.33 -10.93 36.94
C GLY A 685 -19.89 -10.92 35.49
N SER A 686 -20.70 -10.27 34.65
CA SER A 686 -20.53 -10.16 33.20
C SER A 686 -19.35 -9.25 32.81
N MET A 687 -18.72 -9.47 31.66
CA MET A 687 -17.55 -8.69 31.21
C MET A 687 -17.85 -7.19 31.07
N SER A 688 -19.04 -6.83 30.61
CA SER A 688 -19.50 -5.45 30.44
C SER A 688 -19.50 -4.62 31.72
N ASN A 689 -19.53 -5.24 32.90
CA ASN A 689 -19.46 -4.50 34.16
C ASN A 689 -18.07 -3.88 34.41
N LEU A 690 -17.00 -4.34 33.72
CA LEU A 690 -15.65 -3.74 33.80
C LEU A 690 -15.57 -2.32 33.21
N ILE A 691 -16.58 -1.86 32.46
CA ILE A 691 -16.61 -0.48 31.93
C ILE A 691 -16.49 0.53 33.08
N GLN A 692 -17.01 0.22 34.27
CA GLN A 692 -16.95 1.09 35.45
C GLN A 692 -15.51 1.41 35.91
N ASN A 693 -14.56 0.52 35.63
CA ASN A 693 -13.15 0.69 36.00
C ASN A 693 -12.37 1.52 34.97
N LEU A 694 -12.96 1.75 33.80
CA LEU A 694 -12.42 2.60 32.75
C LEU A 694 -12.89 4.03 33.00
N LYS A 695 -12.13 4.78 33.81
CA LYS A 695 -12.27 6.24 33.93
C LYS A 695 -11.22 6.91 33.04
N PRO A 696 -11.54 7.21 31.77
CA PRO A 696 -10.59 7.85 30.86
C PRO A 696 -10.38 9.31 31.28
N GLU A 697 -9.53 9.54 32.27
CA GLU A 697 -8.92 10.84 32.51
C GLU A 697 -8.04 11.20 31.31
N GLN A 698 -7.86 12.50 31.03
CA GLN A 698 -7.09 13.00 29.88
C GLN A 698 -5.66 12.41 29.77
N TYR A 699 -5.10 11.87 30.86
CA TYR A 699 -3.73 11.35 30.92
C TYR A 699 -3.59 9.83 30.75
N ARG A 700 -4.64 9.02 30.96
CA ARG A 700 -4.50 7.53 30.95
C ARG A 700 -4.85 6.96 29.57
N ARG A 701 -3.87 6.34 28.91
CA ARG A 701 -3.98 5.80 27.55
C ARG A 701 -3.95 4.27 27.49
N SER A 702 -3.42 3.59 28.50
CA SER A 702 -3.35 2.12 28.55
C SER A 702 -3.93 1.51 29.83
N TYR A 703 -4.79 0.50 29.67
CA TYR A 703 -5.37 -0.30 30.76
C TYR A 703 -5.06 -1.78 30.52
N MET A 704 -4.52 -2.46 31.52
CA MET A 704 -4.29 -3.90 31.46
C MET A 704 -5.11 -4.61 32.54
N PHE A 705 -5.82 -5.67 32.17
CA PHE A 705 -6.52 -6.55 33.11
C PHE A 705 -5.81 -7.89 33.24
N HIS A 706 -5.40 -8.24 34.46
CA HIS A 706 -4.89 -9.56 34.79
C HIS A 706 -6.01 -10.43 35.35
N HIS A 707 -5.95 -11.74 35.08
CA HIS A 707 -6.96 -12.72 35.50
C HIS A 707 -8.30 -12.53 34.77
N MET A 708 -8.20 -12.27 33.46
CA MET A 708 -9.36 -12.01 32.60
C MET A 708 -10.24 -13.24 32.36
N GLU A 709 -9.90 -14.41 32.91
CA GLU A 709 -10.79 -15.58 32.99
C GLU A 709 -11.92 -15.43 34.00
N ILE A 710 -11.78 -14.55 35.00
CA ILE A 710 -12.76 -14.38 36.09
C ILE A 710 -14.09 -13.81 35.59
N PRO A 711 -14.13 -12.73 34.79
CA PRO A 711 -15.38 -12.23 34.23
C PRO A 711 -16.03 -13.23 33.27
N LEU A 712 -17.35 -13.33 33.35
CA LEU A 712 -18.15 -14.22 32.52
C LEU A 712 -18.49 -13.56 31.17
N HIS A 713 -19.00 -14.36 30.23
CA HIS A 713 -19.64 -13.83 29.02
C HIS A 713 -20.87 -13.00 29.42
N ASP A 714 -21.14 -11.91 28.71
CA ASP A 714 -22.35 -11.11 28.94
C ASP A 714 -23.60 -11.94 28.63
N TYR A 715 -23.65 -12.50 27.42
CA TYR A 715 -24.67 -13.45 26.99
C TYR A 715 -24.01 -14.56 26.18
N TYR A 716 -23.83 -15.73 26.81
CA TYR A 716 -23.23 -16.89 26.16
C TYR A 716 -24.12 -17.41 25.02
N GLY A 717 -23.53 -17.70 23.85
CA GLY A 717 -24.28 -18.19 22.68
C GLY A 717 -25.13 -17.13 21.96
N SER A 718 -25.00 -15.85 22.31
CA SER A 718 -25.66 -14.74 21.61
C SER A 718 -25.09 -14.46 20.21
N VAL A 719 -25.75 -13.57 19.45
CA VAL A 719 -25.26 -13.09 18.15
C VAL A 719 -23.85 -12.50 18.27
N ASP A 720 -23.59 -11.66 19.28
CA ASP A 720 -22.28 -11.04 19.47
C ASP A 720 -21.21 -12.09 19.81
N PHE A 721 -21.55 -13.10 20.62
CA PHE A 721 -20.67 -14.24 20.89
C PHE A 721 -20.30 -14.98 19.60
N TRP A 722 -21.29 -15.29 18.76
CA TRP A 722 -21.06 -16.02 17.52
C TRP A 722 -20.34 -15.19 16.46
N ARG A 723 -20.58 -13.88 16.37
CA ARG A 723 -19.81 -12.97 15.52
C ARG A 723 -18.34 -12.90 15.95
N ALA A 724 -18.07 -12.76 17.24
CA ALA A 724 -16.72 -12.84 17.78
C ALA A 724 -16.07 -14.20 17.44
N ARG A 725 -16.80 -15.31 17.64
CA ARG A 725 -16.30 -16.65 17.35
C ARG A 725 -16.04 -16.92 15.86
N ARG A 726 -16.88 -16.43 14.96
CA ARG A 726 -16.73 -16.53 13.49
C ARG A 726 -15.54 -15.71 12.98
N SER A 727 -15.26 -14.58 13.62
CA SER A 727 -14.09 -13.74 13.30
C SER A 727 -12.74 -14.44 13.55
N MET A 728 -12.70 -15.43 14.44
CA MET A 728 -11.50 -16.22 14.76
C MET A 728 -11.17 -17.27 13.69
N ARG A 729 -10.96 -16.83 12.43
CA ARG A 729 -10.47 -17.68 11.35
C ARG A 729 -9.02 -18.08 11.61
N TYR A 730 -8.67 -19.33 11.32
CA TYR A 730 -7.29 -19.80 11.47
C TYR A 730 -6.37 -19.25 10.37
N ASN A 731 -5.06 -19.26 10.61
CA ASN A 731 -4.06 -18.91 9.62
C ASN A 731 -4.20 -19.80 8.37
N SER A 732 -4.17 -19.19 7.17
CA SER A 732 -4.36 -19.89 5.89
C SER A 732 -3.36 -21.03 5.64
N ALA A 733 -2.14 -20.93 6.19
CA ALA A 733 -1.16 -22.00 6.09
C ALA A 733 -1.54 -23.23 6.93
N LEU A 734 -2.26 -23.05 8.06
CA LEU A 734 -2.76 -24.17 8.86
C LEU A 734 -3.92 -24.88 8.16
N TYR A 735 -4.82 -24.12 7.52
CA TYR A 735 -5.86 -24.70 6.64
C TYR A 735 -5.23 -25.53 5.54
N LYS A 736 -4.27 -24.98 4.79
CA LYS A 736 -3.59 -25.70 3.71
C LYS A 736 -2.97 -27.02 4.17
N ILE A 737 -2.29 -27.05 5.32
CA ILE A 737 -1.68 -28.28 5.86
C ILE A 737 -2.75 -29.31 6.24
N ALA A 738 -3.85 -28.87 6.85
CA ALA A 738 -4.97 -29.74 7.18
C ALA A 738 -5.64 -30.31 5.92
N ASP A 739 -5.82 -29.47 4.90
CA ASP A 739 -6.45 -29.85 3.63
C ASP A 739 -5.60 -30.84 2.84
N GLU A 740 -4.27 -30.64 2.78
CA GLU A 740 -3.33 -31.60 2.20
C GLU A 740 -3.40 -32.98 2.91
N PHE A 741 -3.54 -32.99 4.24
CA PHE A 741 -3.71 -34.23 4.99
C PHE A 741 -5.07 -34.90 4.71
N ARG A 742 -6.15 -34.11 4.67
CA ARG A 742 -7.51 -34.58 4.38
C ARG A 742 -7.61 -35.19 2.99
N GLU A 743 -7.02 -34.55 1.98
CA GLU A 743 -7.04 -35.04 0.61
C GLU A 743 -6.25 -36.34 0.49
N LYS A 744 -5.03 -36.37 1.05
CA LYS A 744 -4.10 -37.51 0.91
C LYS A 744 -4.51 -38.75 1.69
N TYR A 745 -5.00 -38.60 2.93
CA TYR A 745 -5.22 -39.73 3.84
C TYR A 745 -6.69 -40.02 4.13
N LEU A 746 -7.56 -39.02 4.00
CA LEU A 746 -8.97 -39.12 4.40
C LEU A 746 -9.96 -39.04 3.21
N ASN A 747 -9.45 -38.86 1.98
CA ASN A 747 -10.25 -38.71 0.76
C ASN A 747 -11.33 -37.62 0.89
N SER A 748 -10.94 -36.48 1.46
CA SER A 748 -11.81 -35.39 1.89
C SER A 748 -11.32 -34.07 1.28
N THR A 749 -12.22 -33.31 0.65
CA THR A 749 -11.98 -31.96 0.11
C THR A 749 -13.23 -31.10 0.30
N ASP A 750 -13.09 -29.78 0.39
CA ASP A 750 -14.20 -28.88 0.72
C ASP A 750 -15.37 -28.96 -0.26
N GLU A 751 -15.09 -29.14 -1.55
CA GLU A 751 -16.11 -29.31 -2.59
C GLU A 751 -16.90 -30.61 -2.46
N ARG A 752 -16.21 -31.73 -2.19
CA ARG A 752 -16.85 -33.06 -2.06
C ARG A 752 -17.63 -33.19 -0.76
N ASP A 753 -17.16 -32.52 0.27
CA ASP A 753 -17.70 -32.58 1.62
C ASP A 753 -18.82 -31.54 1.85
N ASN A 754 -19.04 -30.64 0.88
CA ASN A 754 -19.97 -29.51 0.93
C ASN A 754 -19.75 -28.60 2.15
N ILE A 755 -18.50 -28.18 2.38
CA ILE A 755 -18.09 -27.38 3.55
C ILE A 755 -17.33 -26.11 3.15
N LYS A 756 -17.43 -25.70 1.88
CA LYS A 756 -16.76 -24.50 1.37
C LYS A 756 -17.28 -23.25 2.09
N ARG A 757 -16.36 -22.46 2.62
CA ARG A 757 -16.66 -21.20 3.32
C ARG A 757 -16.39 -19.99 2.41
N PRO A 758 -17.12 -18.87 2.59
CA PRO A 758 -16.77 -17.61 1.96
C PRO A 758 -15.44 -17.06 2.52
N ASN A 759 -14.77 -16.23 1.71
CA ASN A 759 -13.52 -15.57 2.07
C ASN A 759 -13.71 -14.59 3.24
N ASP A 760 -14.83 -13.85 3.27
CA ASP A 760 -15.23 -13.04 4.41
C ASP A 760 -16.14 -13.86 5.32
N TRP A 761 -15.84 -13.90 6.62
CA TRP A 761 -16.68 -14.62 7.57
C TRP A 761 -18.05 -13.95 7.74
N ARG A 762 -18.18 -12.65 7.46
CA ARG A 762 -19.46 -11.92 7.56
C ARG A 762 -20.49 -12.40 6.53
N ASP A 763 -20.02 -12.96 5.42
CA ASP A 763 -20.87 -13.48 4.34
C ASP A 763 -21.33 -14.93 4.59
N GLU A 764 -20.88 -15.55 5.69
CA GLU A 764 -21.41 -16.84 6.12
C GLU A 764 -22.90 -16.72 6.47
N LYS A 765 -23.67 -17.73 6.11
CA LYS A 765 -25.14 -17.78 6.29
C LYS A 765 -25.52 -19.07 7.00
N ASP A 766 -26.75 -19.07 7.54
CA ASP A 766 -27.31 -20.27 8.13
C ASP A 766 -27.46 -21.38 7.09
N GLN A 767 -26.72 -22.46 7.29
CA GLN A 767 -26.75 -23.63 6.44
C GLN A 767 -26.56 -24.89 7.29
N ARG A 768 -27.27 -25.97 6.93
CA ARG A 768 -27.22 -27.27 7.63
C ARG A 768 -26.99 -28.45 6.69
N ASN A 769 -26.40 -28.17 5.53
CA ASN A 769 -26.21 -29.11 4.42
C ASN A 769 -24.78 -29.67 4.31
N ALA A 770 -23.90 -29.41 5.28
CA ALA A 770 -22.55 -29.96 5.27
C ALA A 770 -22.57 -31.48 5.48
N ILE A 771 -21.84 -32.20 4.60
CA ILE A 771 -21.79 -33.67 4.60
C ILE A 771 -20.56 -34.15 5.37
N GLY A 772 -19.40 -33.51 5.14
CA GLY A 772 -18.12 -33.90 5.71
C GLY A 772 -17.47 -35.10 5.03
N GLY A 773 -16.16 -35.20 5.18
CA GLY A 773 -15.35 -36.24 4.57
C GLY A 773 -15.72 -37.65 5.05
N PRO A 774 -15.40 -38.71 4.28
CA PRO A 774 -15.84 -40.08 4.54
C PRO A 774 -15.05 -40.77 5.69
N TYR A 775 -14.99 -40.12 6.86
CA TYR A 775 -14.32 -40.60 8.06
C TYR A 775 -15.03 -40.11 9.34
N LEU A 776 -14.82 -40.85 10.42
CA LEU A 776 -15.21 -40.51 11.78
C LEU A 776 -14.03 -39.80 12.46
N ALA A 777 -14.23 -38.59 12.98
CA ALA A 777 -13.21 -37.93 13.78
C ALA A 777 -13.49 -38.06 15.27
N ILE A 778 -12.43 -38.26 16.04
CA ILE A 778 -12.51 -38.32 17.49
C ILE A 778 -11.53 -37.35 18.12
N HIS A 779 -11.95 -36.71 19.22
CA HIS A 779 -11.05 -36.05 20.14
C HIS A 779 -11.07 -36.77 21.48
N LEU A 780 -9.96 -37.42 21.81
CA LEU A 780 -9.78 -38.19 23.03
C LEU A 780 -8.74 -37.50 23.92
N ARG A 781 -9.20 -36.73 24.92
CA ARG A 781 -8.35 -36.07 25.92
C ARG A 781 -8.09 -37.03 27.08
N ARG A 782 -6.83 -37.35 27.35
CA ARG A 782 -6.44 -38.32 28.36
C ARG A 782 -5.57 -37.72 29.46
N ARG A 783 -4.25 -37.60 29.29
CA ARG A 783 -3.26 -37.11 30.29
C ARG A 783 -3.83 -36.73 31.69
N ASP A 784 -4.06 -35.44 31.92
CA ASP A 784 -4.57 -34.87 33.17
C ASP A 784 -6.02 -35.26 33.46
N PHE A 785 -6.82 -35.46 32.42
CA PHE A 785 -8.22 -35.87 32.48
C PHE A 785 -8.42 -37.30 32.99
N VAL A 786 -7.48 -38.22 32.77
CA VAL A 786 -7.54 -39.60 33.31
C VAL A 786 -7.49 -39.58 34.84
N ILE A 787 -6.74 -38.64 35.42
CA ILE A 787 -6.59 -38.51 36.88
C ILE A 787 -7.72 -37.65 37.46
N SER A 788 -7.91 -36.46 36.90
CA SER A 788 -8.84 -35.45 37.46
C SER A 788 -10.31 -35.67 37.10
N ARG A 789 -10.61 -36.47 36.07
CA ARG A 789 -11.96 -36.63 35.51
C ARG A 789 -12.28 -38.07 35.10
N ALA A 790 -11.77 -39.04 35.85
CA ALA A 790 -11.91 -40.49 35.58
C ALA A 790 -13.37 -40.94 35.34
N GLU A 791 -14.35 -40.28 35.96
CA GLU A 791 -15.78 -40.61 35.82
C GLU A 791 -16.38 -40.20 34.47
N THR A 792 -15.73 -39.31 33.72
CA THR A 792 -16.23 -38.78 32.43
C THR A 792 -15.43 -39.24 31.22
N VAL A 793 -14.25 -39.82 31.45
CA VAL A 793 -13.31 -40.21 30.41
C VAL A 793 -13.34 -41.74 30.25
N PRO A 794 -13.52 -42.28 29.04
CA PRO A 794 -13.54 -43.72 28.83
C PRO A 794 -12.15 -44.36 28.99
N SER A 795 -12.13 -45.64 29.35
CA SER A 795 -10.97 -46.51 29.07
C SER A 795 -10.77 -46.67 27.57
N ILE A 796 -9.56 -47.04 27.14
CA ILE A 796 -9.23 -47.22 25.72
C ILE A 796 -10.11 -48.31 25.08
N ALA A 797 -10.28 -49.43 25.77
CA ALA A 797 -11.17 -50.50 25.37
C ALA A 797 -12.64 -50.04 25.23
N ASN A 798 -13.14 -49.24 26.18
CA ASN A 798 -14.51 -48.71 26.13
C ASN A 798 -14.69 -47.69 24.99
N ALA A 799 -13.69 -46.85 24.76
CA ALA A 799 -13.69 -45.93 23.62
C ALA A 799 -13.72 -46.70 22.30
N ALA A 800 -12.86 -47.72 22.14
CA ALA A 800 -12.84 -48.57 20.95
C ALA A 800 -14.19 -49.25 20.69
N LYS A 801 -14.84 -49.79 21.74
CA LYS A 801 -16.17 -50.42 21.63
C LYS A 801 -17.24 -49.43 21.14
N GLN A 802 -17.24 -48.20 21.65
CA GLN A 802 -18.15 -47.13 21.20
C GLN A 802 -17.90 -46.78 19.72
N LEU A 803 -16.62 -46.73 19.30
CA LEU A 803 -16.23 -46.42 17.93
C LEU A 803 -16.63 -47.52 16.95
N ILE A 804 -16.40 -48.79 17.28
CA ILE A 804 -16.79 -49.91 16.41
C ILE A 804 -18.29 -49.88 16.13
N ASN A 805 -19.11 -49.64 17.15
CA ASN A 805 -20.55 -49.54 16.97
C ASN A 805 -20.94 -48.36 16.08
N LYS A 806 -20.33 -47.19 16.29
CA LYS A 806 -20.65 -46.01 15.49
C LYS A 806 -20.17 -46.11 14.06
N MET A 807 -19.02 -46.76 13.83
CA MET A 807 -18.49 -47.03 12.49
C MET A 807 -19.40 -47.97 11.70
N LYS A 808 -19.95 -49.01 12.34
CA LYS A 808 -20.95 -49.90 11.73
C LYS A 808 -22.24 -49.16 11.39
N GLU A 809 -22.74 -48.33 12.31
CA GLU A 809 -23.94 -47.51 12.10
C GLU A 809 -23.77 -46.55 10.89
N LEU A 810 -22.64 -45.86 10.82
CA LEU A 810 -22.36 -44.85 9.79
C LEU A 810 -21.82 -45.43 8.47
N LYS A 811 -21.54 -46.74 8.42
CA LYS A 811 -20.90 -47.43 7.28
C LYS A 811 -19.60 -46.75 6.83
N LEU A 812 -18.79 -46.32 7.79
CA LEU A 812 -17.47 -45.70 7.56
C LEU A 812 -16.35 -46.73 7.75
N ASN A 813 -15.21 -46.50 7.09
CA ASN A 813 -14.02 -47.37 7.20
C ASN A 813 -12.77 -46.65 7.77
N THR A 814 -12.82 -45.32 7.88
CA THR A 814 -11.69 -44.48 8.27
C THR A 814 -11.99 -43.72 9.56
N ILE A 815 -11.02 -43.68 10.48
CA ILE A 815 -11.08 -42.95 11.75
C ILE A 815 -9.89 -42.00 11.84
N PHE A 816 -10.14 -40.73 12.16
CA PHE A 816 -9.11 -39.76 12.51
C PHE A 816 -9.11 -39.53 14.02
N VAL A 817 -7.93 -39.60 14.64
CA VAL A 817 -7.76 -39.49 16.09
C VAL A 817 -6.92 -38.26 16.45
N ALA A 818 -7.57 -37.27 17.07
CA ALA A 818 -6.91 -36.19 17.78
C ALA A 818 -6.80 -36.55 19.27
N THR A 819 -5.59 -36.79 19.77
CA THR A 819 -5.41 -37.25 21.16
C THR A 819 -4.05 -36.88 21.74
N ASP A 820 -4.03 -36.47 23.01
CA ASP A 820 -2.82 -36.09 23.74
C ASP A 820 -2.11 -37.24 24.45
N THR A 821 -2.50 -38.46 24.13
CA THR A 821 -1.95 -39.68 24.69
C THR A 821 -0.51 -39.94 24.24
N ASN A 822 0.15 -40.84 24.97
CA ASN A 822 1.43 -41.40 24.56
C ASN A 822 1.22 -42.34 23.36
N ASN A 823 2.32 -42.70 22.70
CA ASN A 823 2.25 -43.61 21.55
C ASN A 823 1.70 -44.99 21.93
N ASP A 824 1.97 -45.47 23.14
CA ASP A 824 1.53 -46.80 23.60
C ASP A 824 0.00 -46.90 23.65
N GLU A 825 -0.67 -45.93 24.29
CA GLU A 825 -2.14 -45.86 24.35
C GLU A 825 -2.78 -45.66 22.97
N TYR A 826 -2.10 -44.96 22.05
CA TYR A 826 -2.56 -44.83 20.67
C TYR A 826 -2.46 -46.15 19.91
N GLU A 827 -1.37 -46.90 20.07
CA GLU A 827 -1.23 -48.22 19.45
C GLU A 827 -2.19 -49.25 20.09
N GLU A 828 -2.45 -49.18 21.40
CA GLU A 828 -3.49 -49.97 22.07
C GLU A 828 -4.88 -49.70 21.46
N LEU A 829 -5.27 -48.44 21.29
CA LEU A 829 -6.52 -48.07 20.64
C LEU A 829 -6.60 -48.63 19.22
N LYS A 830 -5.48 -48.57 18.48
CA LYS A 830 -5.38 -49.08 17.12
C LYS A 830 -5.47 -50.60 17.04
N GLN A 831 -4.95 -51.33 18.03
CA GLN A 831 -5.10 -52.79 18.13
C GLN A 831 -6.58 -53.20 18.26
N TYR A 832 -7.37 -52.48 19.07
CA TYR A 832 -8.81 -52.74 19.15
C TYR A 832 -9.58 -52.39 17.87
N LEU A 833 -9.02 -51.52 17.02
CA LEU A 833 -9.64 -51.01 15.79
C LEU A 833 -9.01 -51.60 14.52
N PHE A 834 -8.43 -52.80 14.59
CA PHE A 834 -7.67 -53.44 13.50
C PHE A 834 -8.44 -53.58 12.16
N ASN A 835 -9.77 -53.64 12.20
CA ASN A 835 -10.63 -53.71 11.00
C ASN A 835 -10.81 -52.37 10.29
N TYR A 836 -10.34 -51.26 10.87
CA TYR A 836 -10.55 -49.90 10.35
C TYR A 836 -9.22 -49.19 10.10
N LYS A 837 -9.23 -48.21 9.18
CA LYS A 837 -8.06 -47.36 8.93
C LYS A 837 -8.01 -46.24 9.96
N VAL A 838 -7.06 -46.31 10.89
CA VAL A 838 -6.87 -45.31 11.97
C VAL A 838 -5.70 -44.38 11.64
N TYR A 839 -5.99 -43.09 11.48
CA TYR A 839 -5.01 -42.04 11.20
C TYR A 839 -4.89 -41.06 12.36
N ARG A 840 -3.67 -40.53 12.54
CA ARG A 840 -3.36 -39.40 13.43
C ARG A 840 -2.41 -38.47 12.69
N TYR A 841 -2.61 -37.16 12.82
CA TYR A 841 -1.69 -36.20 12.23
C TYR A 841 -0.34 -36.25 12.96
N LYS A 842 0.73 -36.60 12.23
CA LYS A 842 2.10 -36.56 12.71
C LYS A 842 2.81 -35.37 12.05
N PRO A 843 3.05 -34.27 12.78
CA PRO A 843 3.64 -33.07 12.20
C PRO A 843 5.11 -33.29 11.83
N SER A 844 5.54 -32.75 10.69
CA SER A 844 6.95 -32.69 10.31
C SER A 844 7.73 -31.72 11.21
N MET A 845 9.05 -31.86 11.28
CA MET A 845 9.87 -30.99 12.14
C MET A 845 9.74 -29.50 11.75
N ASN A 846 9.58 -29.21 10.46
CA ASN A 846 9.34 -27.85 9.98
C ASN A 846 8.02 -27.27 10.51
N VAL A 847 6.93 -28.05 10.47
CA VAL A 847 5.62 -27.63 11.02
C VAL A 847 5.71 -27.42 12.53
N LYS A 848 6.36 -28.33 13.25
CA LYS A 848 6.61 -28.20 14.70
C LYS A 848 7.39 -26.92 15.02
N ASN A 849 8.45 -26.62 14.28
CA ASN A 849 9.28 -25.44 14.55
C ASN A 849 8.56 -24.12 14.24
N LYS A 850 7.78 -24.08 13.15
CA LYS A 850 7.09 -22.88 12.69
C LYS A 850 5.82 -22.56 13.48
N PHE A 851 4.95 -23.56 13.62
CA PHE A 851 3.63 -23.38 14.20
C PHE A 851 3.54 -23.84 15.64
N LYS A 852 4.62 -24.41 16.18
CA LYS A 852 4.71 -24.86 17.57
C LYS A 852 3.56 -25.81 17.89
N ASP A 853 3.33 -26.06 19.16
CA ASP A 853 2.22 -26.93 19.55
C ASP A 853 0.87 -26.29 19.21
N GLY A 854 0.79 -24.95 19.31
CA GLY A 854 -0.34 -24.07 18.96
C GLY A 854 -1.04 -24.49 17.67
N GLY A 855 -0.29 -24.49 16.58
CA GLY A 855 -0.83 -24.79 15.27
C GLY A 855 -1.01 -26.28 15.01
N ILE A 856 -0.25 -27.18 15.65
CA ILE A 856 -0.52 -28.62 15.58
C ILE A 856 -1.91 -28.93 16.15
N ALA A 857 -2.23 -28.32 17.29
CA ALA A 857 -3.53 -28.45 17.92
C ALA A 857 -4.66 -27.91 17.03
N ILE A 858 -4.44 -26.77 16.34
CA ILE A 858 -5.39 -26.22 15.37
C ILE A 858 -5.56 -27.15 14.16
N ILE A 859 -4.49 -27.75 13.64
CA ILE A 859 -4.58 -28.72 12.53
C ILE A 859 -5.44 -29.91 12.94
N ASP A 860 -5.22 -30.48 14.13
CA ASP A 860 -6.07 -31.54 14.70
C ASP A 860 -7.55 -31.07 14.77
N GLN A 861 -7.81 -29.83 15.19
CA GLN A 861 -9.17 -29.27 15.26
C GLN A 861 -9.82 -29.11 13.88
N ILE A 862 -9.09 -28.59 12.89
CA ILE A 862 -9.58 -28.43 11.52
C ILE A 862 -9.98 -29.80 10.96
N ILE A 863 -9.07 -30.78 11.03
CA ILE A 863 -9.35 -32.14 10.51
C ILE A 863 -10.53 -32.78 11.25
N CYS A 864 -10.67 -32.57 12.57
CA CYS A 864 -11.83 -33.06 13.30
C CYS A 864 -13.13 -32.36 12.89
N SER A 865 -13.08 -31.06 12.62
CA SER A 865 -14.26 -30.26 12.28
C SER A 865 -14.86 -30.65 10.92
N THR A 866 -14.07 -31.16 9.99
CA THR A 866 -14.50 -31.48 8.61
C THR A 866 -15.00 -32.93 8.43
N ALA A 867 -15.03 -33.72 9.50
CA ALA A 867 -15.47 -35.12 9.45
C ALA A 867 -16.98 -35.29 9.27
N ARG A 868 -17.42 -36.41 8.70
CA ARG A 868 -18.86 -36.74 8.61
C ARG A 868 -19.53 -36.84 9.97
N TYR A 869 -18.80 -37.36 10.96
CA TYR A 869 -19.27 -37.46 12.33
C TYR A 869 -18.12 -37.18 13.29
N PHE A 870 -18.41 -36.46 14.36
CA PHE A 870 -17.43 -36.10 15.37
C PHE A 870 -17.85 -36.58 16.76
N ILE A 871 -16.91 -37.15 17.53
CA ILE A 871 -17.07 -37.52 18.94
C ILE A 871 -15.94 -36.89 19.75
N GLY A 872 -16.29 -36.06 20.73
CA GLY A 872 -15.35 -35.37 21.60
C GLY A 872 -15.17 -36.01 22.98
N THR A 873 -14.40 -35.35 23.84
CA THR A 873 -14.29 -35.67 25.27
C THR A 873 -15.11 -34.67 26.07
N LYS A 874 -15.88 -35.18 27.05
CA LYS A 874 -16.75 -34.36 27.89
C LYS A 874 -15.96 -33.26 28.60
N GLU A 875 -16.53 -32.05 28.62
CA GLU A 875 -15.99 -30.84 29.26
C GLU A 875 -14.60 -30.39 28.78
N SER A 876 -14.10 -30.94 27.67
CA SER A 876 -12.85 -30.46 27.09
C SER A 876 -13.07 -29.21 26.25
N THR A 877 -12.39 -28.11 26.60
CA THR A 877 -12.40 -26.89 25.80
C THR A 877 -11.89 -27.11 24.37
N PHE A 878 -11.02 -28.11 24.16
CA PHE A 878 -10.58 -28.49 22.81
C PHE A 878 -11.74 -29.06 21.99
N THR A 879 -12.60 -29.89 22.61
CA THR A 879 -13.83 -30.39 21.99
C THR A 879 -14.82 -29.27 21.70
N PHE A 880 -15.01 -28.32 22.62
CA PHE A 880 -15.93 -27.20 22.41
C PHE A 880 -15.55 -26.36 21.19
N ARG A 881 -14.26 -26.08 20.99
CA ARG A 881 -13.82 -25.33 19.80
C ARG A 881 -14.07 -26.07 18.48
N ILE A 882 -13.96 -27.39 18.46
CA ILE A 882 -14.31 -28.21 17.30
C ILE A 882 -15.82 -28.17 17.05
N GLN A 883 -16.64 -28.28 18.10
CA GLN A 883 -18.09 -28.21 17.98
C GLN A 883 -18.54 -26.88 17.39
N GLU A 884 -17.94 -25.78 17.83
CA GLU A 884 -18.20 -24.45 17.25
C GLU A 884 -17.74 -24.32 15.80
N ASP A 885 -16.58 -24.89 15.43
CA ASP A 885 -16.14 -24.90 14.02
C ASP A 885 -17.13 -25.68 13.15
N ARG A 886 -17.69 -26.79 13.66
CA ARG A 886 -18.71 -27.58 12.97
C ARG A 886 -20.04 -26.84 12.83
N GLU A 887 -20.43 -26.08 13.85
CA GLU A 887 -21.61 -25.20 13.78
C GLU A 887 -21.43 -24.13 12.69
N ILE A 888 -20.26 -23.50 12.60
CA ILE A 888 -19.97 -22.49 11.56
C ILE A 888 -19.91 -23.11 10.17
N LEU A 889 -19.40 -24.33 10.04
CA LEU A 889 -19.37 -25.08 8.78
C LEU A 889 -20.77 -25.54 8.33
N GLY A 890 -21.76 -25.52 9.23
CA GLY A 890 -23.13 -25.92 8.91
C GLY A 890 -23.37 -27.41 8.96
N PHE A 891 -22.70 -28.13 9.87
CA PHE A 891 -23.00 -29.53 10.11
C PHE A 891 -24.33 -29.71 10.87
N PRO A 892 -25.04 -30.83 10.65
CA PRO A 892 -26.20 -31.18 11.46
C PRO A 892 -25.82 -31.38 12.94
N ILE A 893 -26.65 -30.91 13.86
CA ILE A 893 -26.44 -30.97 15.32
C ILE A 893 -26.11 -32.41 15.79
N LYS A 894 -26.79 -33.41 15.22
CA LYS A 894 -26.60 -34.84 15.53
C LYS A 894 -25.18 -35.35 15.26
N THR A 895 -24.44 -34.74 14.34
CA THR A 895 -23.07 -35.17 14.01
C THR A 895 -21.99 -34.38 14.76
N THR A 896 -22.39 -33.38 15.54
CA THR A 896 -21.49 -32.41 16.19
C THR A 896 -21.40 -32.58 17.69
N PHE A 897 -22.53 -32.54 18.41
CA PHE A 897 -22.55 -32.50 19.88
C PHE A 897 -22.51 -33.89 20.51
N ASN A 898 -21.50 -34.68 20.16
CA ASN A 898 -21.29 -36.03 20.70
C ASN A 898 -20.04 -36.07 21.57
N THR A 899 -20.11 -36.80 22.68
CA THR A 899 -18.97 -37.03 23.57
C THR A 899 -18.88 -38.49 23.94
N PHE A 900 -17.67 -38.97 24.22
CA PHE A 900 -17.48 -40.29 24.81
C PHE A 900 -18.14 -40.41 26.18
N CYS A 901 -18.61 -41.61 26.48
CA CYS A 901 -19.19 -41.98 27.77
C CYS A 901 -18.18 -42.84 28.52
N ALA A 902 -18.00 -42.61 29.83
CA ALA A 902 -17.04 -43.37 30.61
C ALA A 902 -17.39 -44.87 30.67
N LYS A 903 -18.68 -45.17 30.86
CA LYS A 903 -19.25 -46.52 30.76
C LYS A 903 -20.08 -46.65 29.49
N PHE A 904 -19.99 -47.81 28.86
CA PHE A 904 -20.78 -48.15 27.68
C PHE A 904 -22.28 -48.14 28.05
N ASN A 905 -23.09 -47.32 27.39
CA ASN A 905 -24.52 -47.02 27.63
C ASN A 905 -24.88 -45.94 28.67
N ASP A 906 -23.92 -45.35 29.40
CA ASP A 906 -24.20 -44.24 30.34
C ASP A 906 -23.87 -42.88 29.70
N CYS A 907 -24.68 -42.50 28.71
CA CYS A 907 -24.44 -41.34 27.87
C CYS A 907 -25.44 -40.22 28.17
N LYS A 908 -25.08 -39.30 29.08
CA LYS A 908 -25.82 -38.04 29.22
C LYS A 908 -25.48 -37.10 28.06
N PRO A 909 -26.47 -36.55 27.34
CA PRO A 909 -26.21 -35.58 26.29
C PRO A 909 -25.54 -34.33 26.87
N GLY A 910 -24.50 -33.84 26.19
CA GLY A 910 -23.87 -32.57 26.52
C GLY A 910 -24.77 -31.39 26.15
N SER A 911 -24.47 -30.21 26.69
CA SER A 911 -25.14 -28.97 26.31
C SER A 911 -24.95 -28.67 24.82
N GLN A 912 -26.04 -28.40 24.12
CA GLN A 912 -26.05 -28.05 22.70
C GLN A 912 -26.18 -26.53 22.56
N TRP A 913 -25.10 -25.89 22.12
CA TRP A 913 -25.08 -24.45 21.88
C TRP A 913 -24.97 -24.23 20.38
N THR A 914 -26.10 -23.98 19.73
CA THR A 914 -26.16 -23.79 18.29
C THR A 914 -25.74 -22.39 17.89
N ILE A 915 -25.22 -22.27 16.66
CA ILE A 915 -24.91 -20.97 16.08
C ILE A 915 -26.15 -20.07 15.98
N VAL A 916 -25.97 -18.80 16.31
CA VAL A 916 -26.92 -17.71 16.11
C VAL A 916 -26.28 -16.70 15.17
N TRP A 917 -27.01 -16.28 14.14
CA TRP A 917 -26.48 -15.53 13.01
C TRP A 917 -26.56 -14.01 13.17
#